data_AF-A0A821XP47-F1
#
_entry.id   AF-A0A821XP47-F1
#
_cell.length_a   1.000
_cell.length_b   1.000
_cell.length_c   1.000
_cell.angle_alpha   90.00
_cell.angle_beta   90.00
_cell.angle_gamma   90.00
#
_symmetry.space_group_name_H-M   'P 1'
#
loop_
_entity.id
_entity.type
_entity.pdbx_description
1 polymer ?
#
loop_
_entity_poly.entity_id
_entity_poly.type
_entity_poly.pdbx_seq_one_letter_code
_entity_poly.pdbx_strand_id
1 'polypeptide(L)'
;MVMLCITIEKKPTIGILYAPFTNKLIWAWVGVDHSPIKRDENSLLEVHKPGIDEIILSRSHAGHAHEILKNIYRDKQYKIIPAAGSGYKTVQVLEEYADYYLHITPIKKWDVCAPDAILRANHGSDRHLNANGPFGKHHAIGDEPSPHACNRRTGIRSSLRSLSVMKINVSATVYSSNDQITITWTPTLTPCVDDFVGIYFVEIDPLDACGYFDYEFVKKDQSSTSWQMTNLRRQLEFRYYSRDYTCSGNYSLIAKSSVVEPLNYNEPTHIHLAYGDRIDQIYVSYLTNSSEYIPQCQYGLSPLSLDLHQNGTTITYTASDMCEGKANIWGPQTFIDPGYMHTILLENLHSSTTYFYRVGTDQHGWSQIYSFTNRPANKDESVYLIAYGDLGLSPVQLGAKSTINRVTSRITSTNVTCLLHIGDISYARGIGALWDGFMTQIQSIAARVPYMVGIGNHEYDHLTGGDKDPSGASGPGGFRPRWGNYGSDSGGECAVPMVRRFHSPSNGNSLFWYSFDVGPIHIIYYSTEHDFRRQSDQYRWIEEDLRSVDRSRTPWLIVGSHRHMYTSESENPVDLIKLMLQLYLEPLFYKYHVDVNLYAHRHSYERSCPMFQHKCVDDGIVQVLIGMAGQDLDSDSYSGAEWSSYHDQQFGYTTIFANQTYLDFTYYHDSDDSIADQFELHK
;
A
#
# COMPACT_ATOMS: atom_id res chain seq x y z
N MET A 1 -7.77 40.58 -3.44
CA MET A 1 -6.90 40.07 -4.52
C MET A 1 -7.79 39.52 -5.61
N VAL A 2 -7.55 39.90 -6.86
CA VAL A 2 -8.08 39.18 -8.03
C VAL A 2 -7.03 38.12 -8.38
N MET A 3 -7.48 36.90 -8.66
CA MET A 3 -6.59 35.77 -8.94
C MET A 3 -7.03 35.13 -10.25
N LEU A 4 -6.09 34.90 -11.16
CA LEU A 4 -6.32 34.21 -12.42
C LEU A 4 -5.30 33.09 -12.55
N CYS A 5 -5.76 31.91 -12.96
CA CYS A 5 -4.94 30.73 -13.12
C CYS A 5 -5.23 30.10 -14.48
N ILE A 6 -4.18 29.77 -15.23
CA ILE A 6 -4.28 28.93 -16.43
C ILE A 6 -3.64 27.59 -16.07
N THR A 7 -4.44 26.53 -16.18
CA THR A 7 -3.96 25.15 -16.05
C THR A 7 -3.73 24.56 -17.43
N ILE A 8 -2.53 24.03 -17.67
CA ILE A 8 -2.26 23.15 -18.82
C ILE A 8 -2.24 21.72 -18.25
N GLU A 9 -2.98 20.81 -18.88
CA GLU A 9 -3.08 19.40 -18.44
C GLU A 9 -3.44 19.25 -16.95
N LYS A 10 -4.37 20.10 -16.47
CA LYS A 10 -4.83 20.19 -15.06
C LYS A 10 -3.76 20.67 -14.05
N LYS A 11 -2.49 20.88 -14.44
CA LYS A 11 -1.45 21.47 -13.60
C LYS A 11 -1.49 22.99 -13.71
N PRO A 12 -1.47 23.77 -12.61
CA PRO A 12 -1.35 25.23 -12.70
C PRO A 12 -0.04 25.63 -13.39
N THR A 13 -0.13 26.34 -14.51
CA THR A 13 1.03 26.65 -15.36
C THR A 13 1.31 28.15 -15.38
N ILE A 14 0.26 28.96 -15.42
CA ILE A 14 0.37 30.42 -15.31
C ILE A 14 -0.52 30.88 -14.16
N GLY A 15 0.07 31.58 -13.20
CA GLY A 15 -0.65 32.21 -12.10
C GLY A 15 -0.50 33.73 -12.15
N ILE A 16 -1.58 34.45 -11.87
CA ILE A 16 -1.61 35.90 -11.79
C ILE A 16 -2.37 36.31 -10.52
N LEU A 17 -1.74 37.17 -9.71
CA LEU A 17 -2.31 37.83 -8.54
C LEU A 17 -2.30 39.34 -8.79
N TYR A 18 -3.48 39.97 -8.74
CA TYR A 18 -3.61 41.42 -8.83
C TYR A 18 -4.25 42.01 -7.58
N ALA A 19 -3.60 43.02 -7.01
CA ALA A 19 -4.03 43.77 -5.85
C ALA A 19 -4.61 45.12 -6.30
N PRO A 20 -5.93 45.25 -6.54
CA PRO A 20 -6.50 46.45 -7.16
C PRO A 20 -6.34 47.73 -6.33
N PHE A 21 -6.18 47.62 -5.01
CA PHE A 21 -6.02 48.77 -4.11
C PHE A 21 -4.59 49.30 -4.01
N THR A 22 -3.59 48.49 -4.36
CA THR A 22 -2.17 48.88 -4.40
C THR A 22 -1.59 48.87 -5.82
N ASN A 23 -2.43 48.60 -6.83
CA ASN A 23 -2.07 48.41 -8.24
C ASN A 23 -0.92 47.39 -8.46
N LYS A 24 -0.74 46.44 -7.53
CA LYS A 24 0.36 45.47 -7.58
C LYS A 24 -0.04 44.24 -8.40
N LEU A 25 0.76 43.90 -9.40
CA LEU A 25 0.61 42.71 -10.23
C LEU A 25 1.80 41.77 -9.98
N ILE A 26 1.52 40.54 -9.57
CA ILE A 26 2.49 39.45 -9.49
C ILE A 26 2.00 38.37 -10.45
N TRP A 27 2.88 37.87 -11.29
CA TRP A 27 2.55 36.77 -12.21
C TRP A 27 3.73 35.81 -12.32
N ALA A 28 3.44 34.57 -12.70
CA ALA A 28 4.46 33.63 -13.08
C ALA A 28 3.95 32.64 -14.12
N TRP A 29 4.84 32.22 -14.99
CA TRP A 29 4.69 31.06 -15.85
C TRP A 29 5.73 30.02 -15.41
N VAL A 30 5.26 28.93 -14.80
CA VAL A 30 6.10 27.85 -14.26
C VAL A 30 7.02 27.31 -15.35
N GLY A 31 8.34 27.37 -15.10
CA GLY A 31 9.36 26.89 -16.02
C GLY A 31 9.70 27.81 -17.19
N VAL A 32 9.11 29.02 -17.26
CA VAL A 32 9.38 30.01 -18.32
C VAL A 32 9.96 31.30 -17.74
N ASP A 33 9.15 32.07 -17.00
CA ASP A 33 9.55 33.36 -16.42
C ASP A 33 8.56 33.81 -15.32
N HIS A 34 8.94 34.78 -14.50
CA HIS A 34 8.09 35.33 -13.44
C HIS A 34 8.33 36.82 -13.19
N SER A 35 7.30 37.53 -12.72
CA SER A 35 7.43 38.93 -12.34
C SER A 35 8.44 39.09 -11.20
N PRO A 36 9.37 40.07 -11.26
CA PRO A 36 10.32 40.32 -10.19
C PRO A 36 9.58 40.72 -8.91
N ILE A 37 9.78 39.95 -7.85
CA ILE A 37 9.09 40.19 -6.58
C ILE A 37 9.88 41.23 -5.80
N LYS A 38 9.28 42.41 -5.62
CA LYS A 38 9.85 43.51 -4.85
C LYS A 38 8.95 43.83 -3.66
N ARG A 39 9.58 43.99 -2.50
CA ARG A 39 8.93 44.50 -1.29
C ARG A 39 8.41 45.92 -1.51
N ASP A 40 7.28 46.25 -0.89
CA ASP A 40 6.78 47.62 -0.85
C ASP A 40 7.55 48.43 0.21
N GLU A 41 8.46 49.30 -0.24
CA GLU A 41 9.31 50.13 0.64
C GLU A 41 8.51 51.13 1.49
N ASN A 42 7.23 51.37 1.18
CA ASN A 42 6.34 52.23 1.97
C ASN A 42 5.44 51.45 2.95
N SER A 43 5.61 50.12 3.05
CA SER A 43 4.84 49.28 3.97
C SER A 43 5.18 49.59 5.43
N LEU A 44 4.14 49.75 6.27
CA LEU A 44 4.27 49.89 7.73
C LEU A 44 4.50 48.55 8.46
N LEU A 45 4.63 47.44 7.72
CA LEU A 45 4.90 46.12 8.28
C LEU A 45 6.42 45.96 8.52
N GLU A 46 6.81 45.64 9.75
CA GLU A 46 8.19 45.28 10.05
C GLU A 46 8.61 44.03 9.25
N VAL A 47 9.82 44.07 8.70
CA VAL A 47 10.47 42.89 8.09
C VAL A 47 10.89 41.91 9.19
N HIS A 48 10.80 40.60 8.90
CA HIS A 48 11.25 39.50 9.76
C HIS A 48 12.60 39.79 10.46
N LYS A 49 12.64 39.56 11.77
CA LYS A 49 13.85 39.69 12.61
C LYS A 49 14.53 38.33 12.72
N PRO A 50 15.85 38.21 12.46
CA PRO A 50 16.53 36.92 12.44
C PRO A 50 16.33 36.10 13.73
N GLY A 51 15.81 34.87 13.57
CA GLY A 51 15.66 33.90 14.66
C GLY A 51 14.23 33.69 15.18
N ILE A 52 13.20 34.24 14.53
CA ILE A 52 11.78 34.02 14.86
C ILE A 52 10.98 33.78 13.58
N ASP A 53 10.67 32.52 13.25
CA ASP A 53 9.91 32.19 12.04
C ASP A 53 8.49 32.79 12.09
N GLU A 54 8.11 33.55 11.06
CA GLU A 54 6.81 34.22 10.95
C GLU A 54 5.85 33.42 10.04
N ILE A 55 4.79 32.86 10.64
CA ILE A 55 3.93 31.85 10.01
C ILE A 55 2.55 32.45 9.78
N ILE A 56 2.20 32.68 8.52
CA ILE A 56 0.93 33.30 8.15
C ILE A 56 -0.19 32.25 8.04
N LEU A 57 -1.27 32.46 8.79
CA LEU A 57 -2.34 31.50 9.00
C LEU A 57 -3.70 32.06 8.56
N SER A 58 -4.60 31.17 8.14
CA SER A 58 -5.98 31.54 7.81
C SER A 58 -6.81 31.90 9.06
N ARG A 59 -7.35 33.12 9.12
CA ARG A 59 -8.23 33.56 10.22
C ARG A 59 -9.50 32.73 10.41
N SER A 60 -10.07 32.20 9.33
CA SER A 60 -11.37 31.51 9.36
C SER A 60 -11.26 29.98 9.26
N HIS A 61 -10.09 29.44 8.92
CA HIS A 61 -9.88 28.00 8.69
C HIS A 61 -8.53 27.54 9.28
N ALA A 62 -8.28 27.92 10.52
CA ALA A 62 -7.02 27.67 11.23
C ALA A 62 -6.78 26.18 11.56
N GLY A 63 -7.83 25.41 11.87
CA GLY A 63 -7.72 24.04 12.39
C GLY A 63 -6.81 23.92 13.61
N HIS A 64 -6.23 22.73 13.82
CA HIS A 64 -5.22 22.43 14.84
C HIS A 64 -3.82 23.04 14.58
N ALA A 65 -3.68 24.02 13.68
CA ALA A 65 -2.36 24.52 13.26
C ALA A 65 -1.56 25.14 14.42
N HIS A 66 -2.25 25.70 15.41
CA HIS A 66 -1.61 26.23 16.61
C HIS A 66 -0.93 25.14 17.46
N GLU A 67 -1.43 23.92 17.44
CA GLU A 67 -0.88 22.77 18.18
C GLU A 67 0.24 22.09 17.39
N ILE A 68 0.07 21.94 16.07
CA ILE A 68 1.12 21.53 15.15
C ILE A 68 2.34 22.46 15.29
N LEU A 69 2.13 23.78 15.27
CA LEU A 69 3.23 24.73 15.42
C LEU A 69 3.88 24.68 16.81
N LYS A 70 3.12 24.53 17.90
CA LYS A 70 3.70 24.30 19.24
C LYS A 70 4.57 23.04 19.30
N ASN A 71 4.19 21.99 18.58
CA ASN A 71 4.93 20.73 18.53
C ASN A 71 6.17 20.77 17.63
N ILE A 72 6.13 21.52 16.51
CA ILE A 72 7.28 21.69 15.61
C ILE A 72 8.31 22.67 16.19
N TYR A 73 7.85 23.74 16.84
CA TYR A 73 8.69 24.82 17.34
C TYR A 73 8.94 24.75 18.86
N ARG A 74 8.90 23.56 19.49
CA ARG A 74 9.01 23.36 20.96
C ARG A 74 10.03 24.27 21.66
N ASP A 75 11.26 24.33 21.15
CA ASP A 75 12.37 25.11 21.72
C ASP A 75 12.77 26.33 20.85
N LYS A 76 11.96 26.68 19.84
CA LYS A 76 12.23 27.75 18.86
C LYS A 76 11.17 28.84 18.96
N GLN A 77 11.59 30.10 18.81
CA GLN A 77 10.63 31.20 18.73
C GLN A 77 9.98 31.23 17.34
N TYR A 78 8.67 31.45 17.32
CA TYR A 78 7.88 31.64 16.10
C TYR A 78 6.73 32.61 16.40
N LYS A 79 6.16 33.22 15.35
CA LYS A 79 5.06 34.18 15.46
C LYS A 79 3.98 33.86 14.43
N ILE A 80 2.74 33.70 14.90
CA ILE A 80 1.59 33.48 13.99
C ILE A 80 1.05 34.82 13.50
N ILE A 81 0.90 34.97 12.18
CA ILE A 81 0.29 36.13 11.54
C ILE A 81 -1.12 35.75 11.03
N PRO A 82 -2.21 36.15 11.70
CA PRO A 82 -3.57 35.77 11.29
C PRO A 82 -4.08 36.65 10.13
N ALA A 83 -4.27 36.09 8.92
CA ALA A 83 -4.71 36.82 7.73
C ALA A 83 -5.87 36.16 6.94
N ALA A 84 -6.67 36.98 6.23
CA ALA A 84 -7.79 36.54 5.39
C ALA A 84 -7.49 36.70 3.89
N GLY A 85 -8.13 35.87 3.05
CA GLY A 85 -7.82 35.73 1.62
C GLY A 85 -6.55 34.91 1.38
N SER A 86 -6.55 33.98 0.42
CA SER A 86 -5.37 33.16 0.11
C SER A 86 -4.31 33.98 -0.62
N GLY A 87 -4.68 34.67 -1.70
CA GLY A 87 -3.75 35.50 -2.47
C GLY A 87 -3.02 36.57 -1.64
N TYR A 88 -3.65 37.15 -0.59
CA TYR A 88 -2.92 38.05 0.31
C TYR A 88 -1.85 37.31 1.11
N LYS A 89 -2.16 36.13 1.65
CA LYS A 89 -1.19 35.30 2.38
C LYS A 89 -0.03 34.85 1.49
N THR A 90 -0.32 34.48 0.25
CA THR A 90 0.70 34.19 -0.76
C THR A 90 1.63 35.38 -0.98
N VAL A 91 1.10 36.60 -1.14
CA VAL A 91 1.92 37.81 -1.31
C VAL A 91 2.81 38.08 -0.10
N GLN A 92 2.35 37.86 1.13
CA GLN A 92 3.19 38.04 2.33
C GLN A 92 4.37 37.07 2.38
N VAL A 93 4.20 35.82 1.92
CA VAL A 93 5.31 34.86 1.80
C VAL A 93 6.28 35.25 0.69
N LEU A 94 5.75 35.57 -0.50
CA LEU A 94 6.56 35.98 -1.65
C LEU A 94 7.41 37.23 -1.38
N GLU A 95 6.92 38.15 -0.55
CA GLU A 95 7.64 39.36 -0.16
C GLU A 95 8.49 39.21 1.12
N GLU A 96 8.55 38.01 1.70
CA GLU A 96 9.31 37.72 2.93
C GLU A 96 8.85 38.56 4.15
N TYR A 97 7.55 38.89 4.21
CA TYR A 97 6.85 39.36 5.43
C TYR A 97 6.24 38.19 6.23
N ALA A 98 6.41 36.96 5.76
CA ALA A 98 6.16 35.71 6.45
C ALA A 98 7.03 34.62 5.79
N ASP A 99 7.56 33.69 6.56
CA ASP A 99 8.39 32.59 6.04
C ASP A 99 7.52 31.45 5.48
N TYR A 100 6.34 31.21 6.07
CA TYR A 100 5.48 30.08 5.72
C TYR A 100 3.99 30.47 5.69
N TYR A 101 3.28 30.11 4.62
CA TYR A 101 1.81 30.09 4.60
C TYR A 101 1.33 28.68 4.92
N LEU A 102 0.94 28.47 6.19
CA LEU A 102 0.42 27.19 6.65
C LEU A 102 -1.10 27.10 6.39
N HIS A 103 -1.51 26.01 5.73
CA HIS A 103 -2.91 25.64 5.53
C HIS A 103 -3.09 24.15 5.77
N ILE A 104 -3.99 23.79 6.70
CA ILE A 104 -4.20 22.39 7.14
C ILE A 104 -5.66 21.95 7.03
N THR A 105 -6.51 22.81 6.48
CA THR A 105 -7.95 22.56 6.28
C THR A 105 -8.27 22.47 4.78
N PRO A 106 -9.42 21.92 4.37
CA PRO A 106 -9.82 21.91 2.98
C PRO A 106 -9.94 23.32 2.38
N ILE A 107 -9.37 23.54 1.19
CA ILE A 107 -9.38 24.82 0.47
C ILE A 107 -9.88 24.64 -0.97
N LYS A 108 -10.52 25.65 -1.55
CA LYS A 108 -11.06 25.57 -2.91
C LYS A 108 -9.92 25.68 -3.93
N LYS A 109 -10.02 24.95 -5.04
CA LYS A 109 -8.97 24.90 -6.07
C LYS A 109 -8.61 26.28 -6.64
N TRP A 110 -9.58 27.17 -6.84
CA TRP A 110 -9.31 28.54 -7.31
C TRP A 110 -8.55 29.41 -6.29
N ASP A 111 -8.66 29.11 -4.99
CA ASP A 111 -7.95 29.84 -3.94
C ASP A 111 -6.47 29.44 -3.85
N VAL A 112 -6.07 28.30 -4.42
CA VAL A 112 -4.69 27.81 -4.45
C VAL A 112 -4.05 27.76 -5.85
N CYS A 113 -4.82 27.67 -6.94
CA CYS A 113 -4.28 27.47 -8.30
C CYS A 113 -3.28 28.54 -8.73
N ALA A 114 -3.63 29.84 -8.62
CA ALA A 114 -2.73 30.93 -8.98
C ALA A 114 -1.55 31.06 -7.99
N PRO A 115 -1.76 30.98 -6.66
CA PRO A 115 -0.68 30.85 -5.70
C PRO A 115 0.30 29.71 -5.98
N ASP A 116 -0.19 28.51 -6.30
CA ASP A 116 0.61 27.32 -6.57
C ASP A 116 1.49 27.50 -7.82
N ALA A 117 0.93 28.00 -8.93
CA ALA A 117 1.75 28.33 -10.11
C ALA A 117 2.83 29.40 -9.80
N ILE A 118 2.51 30.42 -8.99
CA ILE A 118 3.48 31.47 -8.64
C ILE A 118 4.54 30.94 -7.66
N LEU A 119 4.15 30.22 -6.61
CA LEU A 119 5.06 29.63 -5.64
C LEU A 119 5.93 28.55 -6.29
N ARG A 120 5.41 27.70 -7.19
CA ARG A 120 6.25 26.74 -7.92
C ARG A 120 7.24 27.39 -8.86
N ALA A 121 6.87 28.49 -9.52
CA ALA A 121 7.79 29.21 -10.40
C ALA A 121 8.89 29.98 -9.67
N ASN A 122 8.68 30.37 -8.40
CA ASN A 122 9.62 31.15 -7.60
C ASN A 122 10.38 30.30 -6.54
N HIS A 123 9.79 29.20 -6.05
CA HIS A 123 10.28 28.41 -4.92
C HIS A 123 10.13 26.87 -5.06
N GLY A 124 9.33 26.38 -6.01
CA GLY A 124 9.14 24.93 -6.29
C GLY A 124 8.20 24.18 -5.32
N SER A 125 7.53 23.13 -5.79
CA SER A 125 6.80 22.16 -4.95
C SER A 125 6.54 20.85 -5.68
N ASP A 126 6.69 19.74 -4.95
CA ASP A 126 5.68 18.69 -4.72
C ASP A 126 6.28 17.60 -3.81
N ARG A 127 5.53 17.17 -2.79
CA ARG A 127 5.93 16.09 -1.87
C ARG A 127 5.09 14.83 -2.14
N HIS A 128 5.74 13.78 -2.65
CA HIS A 128 5.52 12.34 -2.39
C HIS A 128 5.91 11.45 -3.60
N LEU A 129 7.09 10.82 -3.52
CA LEU A 129 7.24 9.38 -3.64
C LEU A 129 8.65 8.93 -3.18
N ASN A 130 8.83 7.62 -3.01
CA ASN A 130 10.04 6.92 -2.56
C ASN A 130 10.46 7.19 -1.11
N ALA A 131 9.64 6.71 -0.16
CA ALA A 131 10.10 6.43 1.20
C ALA A 131 10.81 5.07 1.31
N ASN A 132 10.50 4.10 0.45
CA ASN A 132 10.97 2.72 0.61
C ASN A 132 10.96 1.96 -0.73
N GLY A 133 12.02 1.20 -1.01
CA GLY A 133 12.07 0.25 -2.13
C GLY A 133 11.92 -1.20 -1.65
N PRO A 134 11.44 -2.13 -2.50
CA PRO A 134 11.35 -3.57 -2.19
C PRO A 134 12.71 -4.30 -2.08
N PHE A 135 13.82 -3.56 -1.92
CA PHE A 135 15.16 -4.07 -1.61
C PHE A 135 15.59 -3.81 -0.14
N GLY A 136 14.63 -3.52 0.73
CA GLY A 136 14.86 -3.47 2.17
C GLY A 136 15.47 -2.16 2.71
N LYS A 137 15.53 -1.08 1.91
CA LYS A 137 15.92 0.24 2.42
C LYS A 137 14.72 1.02 2.93
N HIS A 138 14.84 1.44 4.18
CA HIS A 138 14.00 2.44 4.80
C HIS A 138 14.66 3.82 4.71
N HIS A 139 13.95 4.80 4.18
CA HIS A 139 14.38 6.20 4.15
C HIS A 139 13.53 6.99 5.14
N ALA A 140 14.14 7.74 6.07
CA ALA A 140 13.37 8.48 7.07
C ALA A 140 12.69 9.73 6.47
N ILE A 141 11.58 10.17 7.07
CA ILE A 141 10.88 11.42 6.70
C ILE A 141 11.79 12.66 6.87
N GLY A 142 12.89 12.54 7.64
CA GLY A 142 13.95 13.55 7.78
C GLY A 142 15.20 13.33 6.90
N ASP A 143 15.35 12.16 6.28
CA ASP A 143 16.38 11.91 5.25
C ASP A 143 15.90 12.51 3.92
N GLU A 144 15.56 13.83 3.89
CA GLU A 144 15.01 14.47 2.69
C GLU A 144 15.99 14.32 1.51
N PRO A 145 15.58 13.46 0.58
CA PRO A 145 14.87 13.92 -0.58
C PRO A 145 13.57 13.10 -0.79
N SER A 146 12.41 13.72 -1.12
CA SER A 146 11.32 12.96 -1.77
C SER A 146 11.67 12.60 -3.25
N PRO A 147 10.99 13.00 -4.36
CA PRO A 147 11.53 12.75 -5.71
C PRO A 147 12.67 13.75 -6.02
N HIS A 148 13.82 13.60 -5.32
CA HIS A 148 14.64 14.76 -4.93
C HIS A 148 16.16 14.54 -4.79
N ALA A 149 16.74 13.32 -4.87
CA ALA A 149 18.21 13.21 -4.95
C ALA A 149 18.68 14.12 -6.10
N CYS A 150 18.08 13.91 -7.27
CA CYS A 150 18.17 14.79 -8.43
C CYS A 150 17.71 16.26 -8.25
N ASN A 151 16.74 16.58 -7.40
CA ASN A 151 15.84 17.75 -7.62
C ASN A 151 16.22 19.02 -6.82
N ARG A 152 17.46 19.12 -6.32
CA ARG A 152 17.99 20.34 -5.69
C ARG A 152 18.35 21.42 -6.73
N ARG A 153 17.33 22.17 -7.16
CA ARG A 153 17.35 23.55 -7.74
C ARG A 153 17.63 23.78 -9.24
N THR A 154 17.98 22.79 -10.08
CA THR A 154 18.12 23.02 -11.55
C THR A 154 17.66 21.84 -12.39
N GLY A 155 17.23 22.11 -13.63
CA GLY A 155 16.74 21.08 -14.57
C GLY A 155 17.79 20.00 -14.86
N ILE A 156 17.41 18.75 -14.63
CA ILE A 156 18.37 17.64 -14.49
C ILE A 156 18.69 17.01 -15.85
N ARG A 157 19.96 17.10 -16.23
CA ARG A 157 20.62 16.14 -17.11
C ARG A 157 21.94 15.78 -16.47
N SER A 158 22.15 14.51 -16.10
CA SER A 158 23.44 14.14 -15.54
C SER A 158 24.53 14.24 -16.62
N SER A 159 25.78 14.40 -16.21
CA SER A 159 26.92 14.49 -17.13
C SER A 159 27.92 13.37 -16.87
N LEU A 160 28.43 12.75 -17.94
CA LEU A 160 29.56 11.82 -17.83
C LEU A 160 30.83 12.61 -17.53
N ARG A 161 31.29 12.53 -16.28
CA ARG A 161 32.67 12.89 -15.94
C ARG A 161 33.57 11.75 -16.42
N SER A 162 34.78 12.07 -16.88
CA SER A 162 35.81 11.03 -17.10
C SER A 162 35.91 10.18 -15.84
N LEU A 163 35.64 8.87 -15.97
CA LEU A 163 35.63 7.91 -14.86
C LEU A 163 36.91 8.05 -14.04
N SER A 164 36.83 8.80 -12.95
CA SER A 164 37.91 8.91 -11.98
C SER A 164 38.09 7.54 -11.33
N VAL A 165 39.28 7.26 -10.82
CA VAL A 165 39.75 5.90 -10.44
C VAL A 165 38.96 5.25 -9.28
N MET A 166 37.86 5.86 -8.85
CA MET A 166 36.88 5.31 -7.92
C MET A 166 36.30 4.01 -8.47
N LYS A 167 36.47 2.91 -7.73
CA LYS A 167 35.80 1.65 -8.00
C LYS A 167 34.66 1.47 -7.02
N ILE A 168 33.57 0.89 -7.51
CA ILE A 168 32.47 0.35 -6.71
C ILE A 168 32.39 -1.16 -7.01
N ASN A 169 32.47 -1.99 -5.97
CA ASN A 169 32.45 -3.44 -6.07
C ASN A 169 31.24 -4.00 -5.30
N VAL A 170 30.72 -5.14 -5.74
CA VAL A 170 29.65 -5.90 -5.10
C VAL A 170 30.20 -7.20 -4.51
N SER A 171 29.62 -7.68 -3.42
CA SER A 171 30.01 -8.95 -2.78
C SER A 171 29.65 -10.18 -3.62
N ALA A 172 28.65 -10.07 -4.49
CA ALA A 172 28.23 -11.08 -5.45
C ALA A 172 27.64 -10.40 -6.70
N THR A 173 27.79 -11.04 -7.87
CA THR A 173 27.15 -10.64 -9.13
C THR A 173 25.90 -11.45 -9.45
N VAL A 174 25.60 -12.46 -8.64
CA VAL A 174 24.46 -13.37 -8.80
C VAL A 174 23.77 -13.54 -7.45
N TYR A 175 22.43 -13.54 -7.42
CA TYR A 175 21.66 -13.59 -6.17
C TYR A 175 20.34 -14.37 -6.28
N SER A 176 19.84 -14.83 -5.14
CA SER A 176 18.49 -15.37 -4.92
C SER A 176 17.64 -14.37 -4.15
N SER A 177 16.31 -14.53 -4.14
CA SER A 177 15.46 -13.66 -3.31
C SER A 177 15.80 -13.79 -1.81
N ASN A 178 15.88 -12.65 -1.13
CA ASN A 178 16.35 -12.43 0.25
C ASN A 178 17.87 -12.53 0.48
N ASP A 179 18.70 -12.78 -0.53
CA ASP A 179 20.16 -12.63 -0.38
C ASP A 179 20.54 -11.18 -0.05
N GLN A 180 21.61 -10.98 0.73
CA GLN A 180 22.13 -9.64 1.03
C GLN A 180 23.38 -9.38 0.19
N ILE A 181 23.34 -8.36 -0.69
CA ILE A 181 24.52 -7.91 -1.43
C ILE A 181 25.09 -6.68 -0.76
N THR A 182 26.38 -6.72 -0.47
CA THR A 182 27.16 -5.59 0.05
C THR A 182 27.89 -4.89 -1.08
N ILE A 183 27.68 -3.59 -1.17
CA ILE A 183 28.26 -2.67 -2.13
C ILE A 183 29.36 -1.92 -1.39
N THR A 184 30.54 -1.81 -1.98
CA THR A 184 31.71 -1.11 -1.43
C THR A 184 32.26 -0.13 -2.45
N TRP A 185 32.68 1.05 -2.02
CA TRP A 185 33.30 2.05 -2.89
C TRP A 185 34.54 2.66 -2.24
N THR A 186 35.48 3.11 -3.07
CA THR A 186 36.61 3.94 -2.60
C THR A 186 36.08 5.32 -2.22
N PRO A 187 36.20 5.83 -0.99
CA PRO A 187 35.68 7.15 -0.64
C PRO A 187 36.25 8.27 -1.50
N THR A 188 35.42 9.25 -1.86
CA THR A 188 35.88 10.51 -2.47
C THR A 188 36.60 11.36 -1.41
N LEU A 189 37.59 12.16 -1.82
CA LEU A 189 38.28 13.09 -0.91
C LEU A 189 37.37 14.23 -0.42
N THR A 190 36.33 14.55 -1.18
CA THR A 190 35.35 15.61 -0.89
C THR A 190 33.95 15.14 -1.31
N PRO A 191 33.28 14.26 -0.53
CA PRO A 191 31.92 13.85 -0.82
C PRO A 191 30.95 15.02 -0.63
N CYS A 192 29.92 15.10 -1.45
CA CYS A 192 28.80 16.00 -1.22
C CYS A 192 27.78 15.40 -0.25
N VAL A 193 27.06 16.27 0.45
CA VAL A 193 26.02 15.91 1.43
C VAL A 193 24.82 15.18 0.81
N ASP A 194 24.76 15.11 -0.52
CA ASP A 194 23.73 14.46 -1.33
C ASP A 194 24.34 13.58 -2.45
N ASP A 195 25.57 13.10 -2.25
CA ASP A 195 26.10 11.96 -3.00
C ASP A 195 25.28 10.70 -2.65
N PHE A 196 25.01 9.85 -3.63
CA PHE A 196 24.21 8.64 -3.40
C PHE A 196 24.67 7.46 -4.24
N VAL A 197 24.39 6.26 -3.72
CA VAL A 197 24.40 5.01 -4.50
C VAL A 197 22.97 4.63 -4.79
N GLY A 198 22.61 4.56 -6.06
CA GLY A 198 21.31 4.04 -6.51
C GLY A 198 21.43 2.66 -7.14
N ILE A 199 20.39 1.85 -7.04
CA ILE A 199 20.22 0.62 -7.82
C ILE A 199 19.33 0.92 -9.03
N TYR A 200 19.72 0.43 -10.20
CA TYR A 200 19.09 0.74 -11.49
C TYR A 200 18.89 -0.54 -12.29
N PHE A 201 17.87 -0.60 -13.14
CA PHE A 201 17.87 -1.54 -14.26
C PHE A 201 18.95 -1.13 -15.26
N VAL A 202 19.67 -2.10 -15.84
CA VAL A 202 20.82 -1.84 -16.72
C VAL A 202 20.42 -1.03 -17.97
N GLU A 203 19.19 -1.18 -18.44
CA GLU A 203 18.62 -0.46 -19.59
C GLU A 203 18.35 1.03 -19.38
N ILE A 204 18.33 1.52 -18.12
CA ILE A 204 18.12 2.96 -17.85
C ILE A 204 19.37 3.74 -18.27
N ASP A 205 19.20 4.85 -19.00
CA ASP A 205 20.34 5.68 -19.45
C ASP A 205 21.22 6.07 -18.24
N PRO A 206 22.56 5.85 -18.27
CA PRO A 206 23.46 6.33 -17.22
C PRO A 206 23.51 7.87 -17.09
N LEU A 207 22.92 8.61 -18.03
CA LEU A 207 22.66 10.05 -17.93
C LEU A 207 21.38 10.39 -17.14
N ASP A 208 20.51 9.40 -16.89
CA ASP A 208 19.36 9.51 -16.00
C ASP A 208 19.74 9.04 -14.59
N ALA A 209 20.13 10.01 -13.75
CA ALA A 209 20.39 9.82 -12.33
C ALA A 209 19.09 9.72 -11.49
N CYS A 210 17.91 9.82 -12.10
CA CYS A 210 16.62 9.88 -11.41
C CYS A 210 15.79 8.61 -11.64
N GLY A 211 16.04 7.89 -12.73
CA GLY A 211 15.52 6.55 -13.02
C GLY A 211 16.09 5.43 -12.13
N TYR A 212 16.52 5.74 -10.90
CA TYR A 212 16.85 4.73 -9.90
C TYR A 212 15.58 4.02 -9.44
N PHE A 213 15.77 2.78 -9.03
CA PHE A 213 14.74 1.95 -8.46
C PHE A 213 14.67 2.12 -6.93
N ASP A 214 15.83 2.13 -6.26
CA ASP A 214 16.02 2.44 -4.84
C ASP A 214 17.42 3.08 -4.67
N TYR A 215 17.73 3.66 -3.51
CA TYR A 215 18.99 4.38 -3.28
C TYR A 215 19.43 4.40 -1.81
N GLU A 216 20.61 4.96 -1.55
CA GLU A 216 21.05 5.38 -0.22
C GLU A 216 21.99 6.59 -0.36
N PHE A 217 21.78 7.63 0.45
CA PHE A 217 22.74 8.72 0.57
C PHE A 217 24.03 8.28 1.25
N VAL A 218 25.15 8.68 0.66
CA VAL A 218 26.49 8.37 1.16
C VAL A 218 26.81 9.28 2.33
N LYS A 219 26.80 8.71 3.53
CA LYS A 219 27.16 9.43 4.76
C LYS A 219 28.66 9.74 4.75
N LYS A 220 29.06 10.76 5.49
CA LYS A 220 30.49 11.10 5.66
C LYS A 220 31.25 9.87 6.16
N ASP A 221 32.41 9.61 5.57
CA ASP A 221 33.31 8.49 5.87
C ASP A 221 32.70 7.08 5.58
N GLN A 222 31.51 7.00 4.97
CA GLN A 222 30.91 5.75 4.51
C GLN A 222 31.58 5.26 3.23
N SER A 223 31.99 3.99 3.24
CA SER A 223 32.62 3.29 2.11
C SER A 223 31.86 2.02 1.68
N SER A 224 30.74 1.71 2.33
CA SER A 224 29.92 0.55 2.02
C SER A 224 28.47 0.68 2.50
N THR A 225 27.60 -0.15 1.92
CA THR A 225 26.27 -0.46 2.43
C THR A 225 25.78 -1.80 1.85
N SER A 226 24.65 -2.33 2.31
CA SER A 226 24.04 -3.55 1.76
C SER A 226 22.55 -3.38 1.43
N TRP A 227 22.07 -4.07 0.40
CA TRP A 227 20.64 -4.24 0.10
C TRP A 227 20.21 -5.70 0.29
N GLN A 228 18.95 -5.92 0.67
CA GLN A 228 18.31 -7.23 0.65
C GLN A 228 17.64 -7.42 -0.72
N MET A 229 17.91 -8.52 -1.41
CA MET A 229 17.58 -8.64 -2.82
C MET A 229 16.19 -9.25 -3.07
N THR A 230 15.45 -8.68 -4.03
CA THR A 230 14.21 -9.26 -4.55
C THR A 230 14.43 -9.65 -6.02
N ASN A 231 14.00 -10.86 -6.42
CA ASN A 231 14.13 -11.34 -7.80
C ASN A 231 13.11 -10.64 -8.73
N LEU A 232 13.47 -9.45 -9.21
CA LEU A 232 12.71 -8.69 -10.20
C LEU A 232 12.89 -9.18 -11.65
N ARG A 233 13.50 -10.36 -11.87
CA ARG A 233 13.72 -10.98 -13.19
C ARG A 233 14.50 -10.09 -14.18
N ARG A 234 15.34 -9.18 -13.69
CA ARG A 234 16.07 -8.18 -14.50
C ARG A 234 17.52 -8.04 -14.06
N GLN A 235 18.36 -7.60 -14.99
CA GLN A 235 19.74 -7.20 -14.69
C GLN A 235 19.76 -5.85 -13.99
N LEU A 236 20.50 -5.78 -12.89
CA LEU A 236 20.65 -4.60 -12.04
C LEU A 236 22.10 -4.11 -12.06
N GLU A 237 22.31 -2.82 -11.85
CA GLU A 237 23.62 -2.26 -11.53
C GLU A 237 23.52 -1.17 -10.46
N PHE A 238 24.55 -1.09 -9.62
CA PHE A 238 24.68 -0.04 -8.61
C PHE A 238 25.51 1.11 -9.19
N ARG A 239 24.98 2.32 -9.11
CA ARG A 239 25.60 3.54 -9.66
C ARG A 239 25.85 4.55 -8.55
N TYR A 240 27.09 5.02 -8.43
CA TYR A 240 27.46 6.13 -7.56
C TYR A 240 27.34 7.45 -8.33
N TYR A 241 26.51 8.36 -7.84
CA TYR A 241 26.35 9.70 -8.39
C TYR A 241 26.81 10.75 -7.39
N SER A 242 27.50 11.77 -7.90
CA SER A 242 27.98 12.92 -7.13
C SER A 242 27.76 14.21 -7.91
N ARG A 243 27.75 15.35 -7.23
CA ARG A 243 27.70 16.67 -7.88
C ARG A 243 29.12 17.21 -8.10
N ASP A 244 29.24 18.48 -8.48
CA ASP A 244 30.58 19.07 -8.62
C ASP A 244 31.25 19.28 -7.25
N TYR A 245 32.51 19.72 -7.24
CA TYR A 245 33.28 19.95 -6.00
C TYR A 245 32.75 21.12 -5.14
N THR A 246 31.79 21.89 -5.65
CA THR A 246 31.06 22.92 -4.89
C THR A 246 29.73 22.40 -4.33
N CYS A 247 29.41 21.13 -4.61
CA CYS A 247 28.12 20.50 -4.33
C CYS A 247 26.94 21.28 -4.91
N SER A 248 27.13 21.78 -6.13
CA SER A 248 26.12 22.50 -6.91
C SER A 248 25.98 21.90 -8.32
N GLY A 249 24.96 22.35 -9.05
CA GLY A 249 24.68 21.88 -10.41
C GLY A 249 24.16 20.45 -10.48
N ASN A 250 24.36 19.83 -11.64
CA ASN A 250 23.80 18.52 -11.98
C ASN A 250 24.68 17.38 -11.45
N TYR A 251 24.05 16.21 -11.24
CA TYR A 251 24.78 14.98 -10.94
C TYR A 251 25.69 14.56 -12.09
N SER A 252 26.78 13.89 -11.74
CA SER A 252 27.63 13.14 -12.64
C SER A 252 27.74 11.71 -12.14
N LEU A 253 27.66 10.75 -13.06
CA LEU A 253 28.00 9.37 -12.77
C LEU A 253 29.51 9.29 -12.45
N ILE A 254 29.86 8.77 -11.28
CA ILE A 254 31.26 8.63 -10.85
C ILE A 254 31.75 7.19 -11.04
N ALA A 255 30.94 6.20 -10.65
CA ALA A 255 31.27 4.79 -10.74
C ALA A 255 30.04 3.91 -10.96
N LYS A 256 30.23 2.76 -11.59
CA LYS A 256 29.25 1.68 -11.77
C LYS A 256 29.81 0.36 -11.27
N SER A 257 28.96 -0.49 -10.68
CA SER A 257 29.35 -1.86 -10.33
C SER A 257 29.47 -2.72 -11.59
N SER A 258 29.99 -3.94 -11.43
CA SER A 258 29.59 -5.03 -12.31
C SER A 258 28.07 -5.23 -12.26
N VAL A 259 27.50 -5.75 -13.35
CA VAL A 259 26.09 -6.17 -13.39
C VAL A 259 25.83 -7.22 -12.31
N VAL A 260 24.64 -7.16 -11.73
CA VAL A 260 24.12 -8.03 -10.69
C VAL A 260 22.79 -8.61 -11.17
N GLU A 261 22.64 -9.93 -11.16
CA GLU A 261 21.48 -10.61 -11.74
C GLU A 261 20.94 -11.78 -10.91
N PRO A 262 19.65 -12.14 -11.06
CA PRO A 262 19.10 -13.34 -10.44
C PRO A 262 19.83 -14.62 -10.86
N LEU A 263 20.02 -15.55 -9.91
CA LEU A 263 20.59 -16.88 -10.17
C LEU A 263 19.80 -17.67 -11.22
N ASN A 264 18.47 -17.49 -11.23
CA ASN A 264 17.60 -17.97 -12.27
C ASN A 264 16.47 -16.96 -12.50
N TYR A 265 16.42 -16.40 -13.71
CA TYR A 265 15.33 -15.52 -14.16
C TYR A 265 13.97 -16.22 -14.16
N ASN A 266 13.96 -17.53 -14.40
CA ASN A 266 12.75 -18.36 -14.42
C ASN A 266 12.58 -19.17 -13.12
N GLU A 267 13.21 -18.73 -12.02
CA GLU A 267 12.93 -19.27 -10.69
C GLU A 267 11.42 -19.16 -10.39
N PRO A 268 10.75 -20.24 -9.98
CA PRO A 268 9.38 -20.17 -9.48
C PRO A 268 9.32 -19.35 -8.17
N THR A 269 8.95 -18.08 -8.27
CA THR A 269 8.75 -17.16 -7.13
C THR A 269 7.28 -16.88 -6.90
N HIS A 270 6.97 -16.08 -5.87
CA HIS A 270 5.61 -15.68 -5.48
C HIS A 270 4.66 -16.88 -5.26
N ILE A 271 5.20 -18.00 -4.77
CA ILE A 271 4.44 -19.25 -4.61
C ILE A 271 3.37 -19.05 -3.53
N HIS A 272 2.11 -19.25 -3.90
CA HIS A 272 0.99 -19.11 -2.98
C HIS A 272 -0.19 -20.03 -3.31
N LEU A 273 -1.06 -20.21 -2.32
CA LEU A 273 -2.21 -21.11 -2.35
C LEU A 273 -3.52 -20.32 -2.16
N ALA A 274 -4.59 -20.79 -2.78
CA ALA A 274 -5.96 -20.34 -2.52
C ALA A 274 -6.95 -21.50 -2.66
N TYR A 275 -8.13 -21.40 -2.06
CA TYR A 275 -9.18 -22.41 -2.25
C TYR A 275 -9.82 -22.31 -3.64
N GLY A 276 -10.14 -23.46 -4.23
CA GLY A 276 -11.03 -23.55 -5.39
C GLY A 276 -12.51 -23.61 -5.01
N ASP A 277 -13.37 -23.78 -6.01
CA ASP A 277 -14.83 -23.79 -5.86
C ASP A 277 -15.32 -24.92 -4.95
N ARG A 278 -14.69 -26.10 -5.04
CA ARG A 278 -15.06 -27.29 -4.28
C ARG A 278 -14.11 -27.56 -3.11
N ILE A 279 -14.59 -28.31 -2.12
CA ILE A 279 -13.82 -28.68 -0.93
C ILE A 279 -12.56 -29.52 -1.25
N ASP A 280 -12.55 -30.22 -2.39
CA ASP A 280 -11.46 -31.05 -2.91
C ASP A 280 -10.49 -30.28 -3.84
N GLN A 281 -10.56 -28.95 -3.87
CA GLN A 281 -9.81 -28.10 -4.81
C GLN A 281 -8.97 -27.01 -4.14
N ILE A 282 -7.73 -26.85 -4.61
CA ILE A 282 -6.80 -25.77 -4.25
C ILE A 282 -6.12 -25.24 -5.53
N TYR A 283 -6.06 -23.93 -5.67
CA TYR A 283 -5.17 -23.25 -6.61
C TYR A 283 -3.76 -23.18 -6.03
N VAL A 284 -2.78 -23.55 -6.86
CA VAL A 284 -1.35 -23.31 -6.63
C VAL A 284 -0.88 -22.33 -7.69
N SER A 285 -0.41 -21.16 -7.27
CA SER A 285 0.04 -20.10 -8.16
C SER A 285 1.49 -19.74 -7.91
N TYR A 286 2.21 -19.36 -8.97
CA TYR A 286 3.60 -18.91 -8.92
C TYR A 286 3.93 -17.98 -10.09
N LEU A 287 5.11 -17.37 -10.08
CA LEU A 287 5.56 -16.38 -11.05
C LEU A 287 6.94 -16.72 -11.61
N THR A 288 7.17 -16.44 -12.90
CA THR A 288 8.49 -16.52 -13.55
C THR A 288 8.68 -15.44 -14.63
N ASN A 289 9.79 -15.49 -15.38
CA ASN A 289 10.09 -14.61 -16.50
C ASN A 289 9.73 -15.17 -17.89
N SER A 290 9.03 -16.31 -18.00
CA SER A 290 8.66 -16.87 -19.32
C SER A 290 7.30 -17.58 -19.32
N SER A 291 6.58 -17.45 -20.44
CA SER A 291 5.38 -18.22 -20.78
C SER A 291 5.60 -19.29 -21.86
N GLU A 292 6.86 -19.57 -22.23
CA GLU A 292 7.19 -20.48 -23.35
C GLU A 292 6.99 -21.98 -23.03
N TYR A 293 6.57 -22.30 -21.81
CA TYR A 293 6.31 -23.66 -21.34
C TYR A 293 4.93 -23.76 -20.66
N ILE A 294 4.42 -24.99 -20.59
CA ILE A 294 3.21 -25.31 -19.82
C ILE A 294 3.61 -25.35 -18.33
N PRO A 295 3.05 -24.51 -17.45
CA PRO A 295 3.39 -24.52 -16.04
C PRO A 295 2.86 -25.78 -15.37
N GLN A 296 3.62 -26.33 -14.41
CA GLN A 296 3.31 -27.61 -13.78
C GLN A 296 3.41 -27.54 -12.26
N CYS A 297 2.58 -28.34 -11.60
CA CYS A 297 2.71 -28.71 -10.20
C CYS A 297 2.89 -30.24 -10.12
N GLN A 298 3.93 -30.70 -9.42
CA GLN A 298 4.08 -32.10 -9.01
C GLN A 298 3.75 -32.20 -7.52
N TYR A 299 2.92 -33.18 -7.14
CA TYR A 299 2.41 -33.31 -5.78
C TYR A 299 2.18 -34.76 -5.37
N GLY A 300 2.07 -35.01 -4.06
CA GLY A 300 1.89 -36.35 -3.51
C GLY A 300 1.75 -36.36 -1.99
N LEU A 301 1.58 -37.55 -1.41
CA LEU A 301 1.43 -37.74 0.04
C LEU A 301 2.78 -37.88 0.79
N SER A 302 3.90 -37.75 0.09
CA SER A 302 5.25 -37.84 0.65
C SER A 302 6.20 -36.87 -0.06
N PRO A 303 7.11 -36.17 0.65
CA PRO A 303 8.12 -35.33 0.00
C PRO A 303 9.14 -36.12 -0.81
N LEU A 304 9.16 -37.46 -0.69
CA LEU A 304 10.02 -38.35 -1.47
C LEU A 304 9.33 -38.93 -2.71
N SER A 305 8.01 -38.74 -2.87
CA SER A 305 7.20 -39.34 -3.95
C SER A 305 6.08 -38.39 -4.36
N LEU A 306 6.35 -37.59 -5.39
CA LEU A 306 5.41 -36.63 -5.98
C LEU A 306 4.79 -37.23 -7.25
N ASP A 307 4.04 -38.31 -7.07
CA ASP A 307 3.56 -39.18 -8.15
C ASP A 307 2.38 -38.59 -8.96
N LEU A 308 1.76 -37.53 -8.45
CA LEU A 308 0.70 -36.79 -9.13
C LEU A 308 1.28 -35.54 -9.80
N HIS A 309 0.74 -35.18 -10.95
CA HIS A 309 1.12 -33.96 -11.67
C HIS A 309 -0.10 -33.31 -12.29
N GLN A 310 -0.09 -31.98 -12.35
CA GLN A 310 -1.15 -31.18 -12.94
C GLN A 310 -0.54 -30.00 -13.70
N ASN A 311 -1.08 -29.74 -14.90
CA ASN A 311 -0.71 -28.58 -15.72
C ASN A 311 -1.61 -27.38 -15.39
N GLY A 312 -1.07 -26.17 -15.57
CA GLY A 312 -1.77 -24.92 -15.32
C GLY A 312 -1.94 -24.04 -16.56
N THR A 313 -2.41 -22.82 -16.32
CA THR A 313 -2.48 -21.72 -17.30
C THR A 313 -1.48 -20.63 -16.94
N THR A 314 -1.20 -19.74 -17.91
CA THR A 314 -0.27 -18.61 -17.74
C THR A 314 -0.94 -17.32 -18.20
N ILE A 315 -0.82 -16.25 -17.41
CA ILE A 315 -1.30 -14.90 -17.71
C ILE A 315 -0.21 -13.86 -17.39
N THR A 316 -0.40 -12.64 -17.89
CA THR A 316 0.39 -11.46 -17.51
C THR A 316 -0.48 -10.21 -17.65
N TYR A 317 0.08 -9.03 -17.37
CA TYR A 317 -0.54 -7.74 -17.61
C TYR A 317 0.52 -6.71 -17.98
N THR A 318 0.07 -5.65 -18.65
CA THR A 318 0.87 -4.55 -19.17
C THR A 318 0.42 -3.21 -18.55
N ALA A 319 1.24 -2.16 -18.70
CA ALA A 319 0.84 -0.81 -18.31
C ALA A 319 -0.46 -0.36 -19.02
N SER A 320 -0.70 -0.82 -20.25
CA SER A 320 -1.92 -0.52 -20.99
C SER A 320 -3.19 -1.14 -20.40
N ASP A 321 -3.09 -2.21 -19.61
CA ASP A 321 -4.24 -2.82 -18.92
C ASP A 321 -4.69 -2.01 -17.70
N MET A 322 -3.80 -1.17 -17.14
CA MET A 322 -4.08 -0.33 -15.98
C MET A 322 -4.98 0.86 -16.34
N CYS A 323 -5.87 1.25 -15.42
CA CYS A 323 -6.87 2.28 -15.67
C CYS A 323 -6.23 3.68 -15.84
N GLU A 324 -5.40 4.14 -14.90
CA GLU A 324 -4.87 5.51 -14.92
C GLU A 324 -3.52 5.68 -14.20
N GLY A 325 -3.18 6.94 -13.87
CA GLY A 325 -2.20 7.29 -12.85
C GLY A 325 -0.75 6.89 -13.16
N LYS A 326 -0.09 6.26 -12.18
CA LYS A 326 1.29 5.77 -12.30
C LYS A 326 1.32 4.36 -12.88
N ALA A 327 0.30 3.57 -12.58
CA ALA A 327 0.16 2.19 -13.03
C ALA A 327 0.19 2.07 -14.56
N ASN A 328 -0.31 3.06 -15.31
CA ASN A 328 -0.31 3.04 -16.77
C ASN A 328 0.96 3.61 -17.45
N ILE A 329 2.00 3.95 -16.68
CA ILE A 329 3.26 4.53 -17.19
C ILE A 329 4.43 3.58 -16.87
N TRP A 330 5.12 3.08 -17.90
CA TRP A 330 6.34 2.29 -17.72
C TRP A 330 7.46 3.11 -17.10
N GLY A 331 8.11 2.56 -16.06
CA GLY A 331 9.28 3.17 -15.42
C GLY A 331 9.66 2.47 -14.10
N PRO A 332 10.93 2.56 -13.65
CA PRO A 332 11.39 1.90 -12.42
C PRO A 332 10.61 2.30 -11.15
N GLN A 333 10.08 3.52 -11.11
CA GLN A 333 9.32 4.08 -9.97
C GLN A 333 7.79 4.04 -10.21
N THR A 334 7.35 3.33 -11.25
CA THR A 334 5.95 3.22 -11.70
C THR A 334 5.70 1.77 -12.15
N PHE A 335 5.15 1.55 -13.34
CA PHE A 335 4.96 0.20 -13.87
C PHE A 335 6.28 -0.46 -14.29
N ILE A 336 6.50 -1.68 -13.79
CA ILE A 336 7.50 -2.62 -14.31
C ILE A 336 6.80 -3.88 -14.83
N ASP A 337 7.45 -4.59 -15.76
CA ASP A 337 6.96 -5.87 -16.26
C ASP A 337 6.87 -6.88 -15.10
N PRO A 338 5.67 -7.43 -14.80
CA PRO A 338 5.50 -8.34 -13.68
C PRO A 338 6.01 -9.75 -13.98
N GLY A 339 6.44 -10.05 -15.21
CA GLY A 339 6.68 -11.42 -15.67
C GLY A 339 5.36 -12.16 -15.95
N TYR A 340 5.38 -13.48 -15.77
CA TYR A 340 4.27 -14.36 -16.10
C TYR A 340 3.76 -15.09 -14.86
N MET A 341 2.46 -14.99 -14.63
CA MET A 341 1.75 -15.58 -13.50
C MET A 341 1.14 -16.89 -13.95
N HIS A 342 1.44 -17.95 -13.23
CA HIS A 342 1.03 -19.31 -13.53
C HIS A 342 0.06 -19.81 -12.46
N THR A 343 -1.02 -20.48 -12.87
CA THR A 343 -2.05 -20.98 -11.96
C THR A 343 -2.41 -22.42 -12.30
N ILE A 344 -2.29 -23.29 -11.30
CA ILE A 344 -2.62 -24.71 -11.39
C ILE A 344 -3.79 -24.99 -10.43
N LEU A 345 -4.88 -25.56 -10.93
CA LEU A 345 -5.97 -26.06 -10.10
C LEU A 345 -5.72 -27.55 -9.78
N LEU A 346 -5.40 -27.85 -8.53
CA LEU A 346 -5.36 -29.21 -8.02
C LEU A 346 -6.77 -29.65 -7.63
N GLU A 347 -7.15 -30.87 -8.02
CA GLU A 347 -8.50 -31.42 -7.82
C GLU A 347 -8.47 -32.82 -7.19
N ASN A 348 -9.62 -33.29 -6.70
CA ASN A 348 -9.80 -34.59 -6.07
C ASN A 348 -8.93 -34.77 -4.81
N LEU A 349 -8.61 -33.67 -4.13
CA LEU A 349 -7.86 -33.67 -2.87
C LEU A 349 -8.74 -34.20 -1.73
N HIS A 350 -8.21 -35.13 -0.94
CA HIS A 350 -8.88 -35.58 0.27
C HIS A 350 -8.88 -34.45 1.32
N SER A 351 -9.96 -34.32 2.07
CA SER A 351 -10.05 -33.34 3.17
C SER A 351 -9.05 -33.66 4.28
N SER A 352 -8.59 -32.62 4.98
CA SER A 352 -7.68 -32.74 6.15
C SER A 352 -6.40 -33.57 5.89
N THR A 353 -5.99 -33.65 4.61
CA THR A 353 -4.87 -34.45 4.15
C THR A 353 -3.73 -33.54 3.74
N THR A 354 -2.53 -33.81 4.26
CA THR A 354 -1.32 -33.07 3.90
C THR A 354 -0.76 -33.58 2.58
N TYR A 355 -0.59 -32.67 1.62
CA TYR A 355 0.08 -32.90 0.35
C TYR A 355 1.41 -32.15 0.33
N PHE A 356 2.44 -32.80 -0.20
CA PHE A 356 3.72 -32.21 -0.54
C PHE A 356 3.68 -31.83 -2.02
N TYR A 357 4.27 -30.70 -2.40
CA TYR A 357 4.23 -30.22 -3.78
C TYR A 357 5.46 -29.39 -4.16
N ARG A 358 5.71 -29.28 -5.47
CA ARG A 358 6.66 -28.33 -6.07
C ARG A 358 6.13 -27.85 -7.41
N VAL A 359 6.52 -26.64 -7.80
CA VAL A 359 6.10 -25.98 -9.05
C VAL A 359 7.30 -25.65 -9.94
N GLY A 360 7.08 -25.55 -11.25
CA GLY A 360 8.14 -25.28 -12.23
C GLY A 360 8.14 -26.27 -13.39
N THR A 361 9.30 -26.52 -13.98
CA THR A 361 9.51 -27.50 -15.06
C THR A 361 10.93 -28.06 -15.05
N ASP A 362 11.16 -29.20 -15.70
CA ASP A 362 12.52 -29.74 -15.90
C ASP A 362 13.44 -28.81 -16.74
N GLN A 363 12.85 -27.95 -17.59
CA GLN A 363 13.59 -27.04 -18.47
C GLN A 363 14.04 -25.76 -17.76
N HIS A 364 13.23 -25.22 -16.85
CA HIS A 364 13.46 -23.92 -16.20
C HIS A 364 13.75 -24.01 -14.69
N GLY A 365 13.69 -25.21 -14.13
CA GLY A 365 13.90 -25.49 -12.71
C GLY A 365 12.60 -25.72 -11.96
N TRP A 366 12.70 -26.48 -10.88
CA TRP A 366 11.63 -26.71 -9.91
C TRP A 366 11.89 -25.89 -8.66
N SER A 367 10.82 -25.45 -8.00
CA SER A 367 10.87 -24.93 -6.64
C SER A 367 11.39 -26.01 -5.67
N GLN A 368 11.79 -25.57 -4.48
CA GLN A 368 11.85 -26.47 -3.32
C GLN A 368 10.48 -27.12 -3.06
N ILE A 369 10.47 -28.23 -2.33
CA ILE A 369 9.23 -28.91 -1.94
C ILE A 369 8.59 -28.16 -0.78
N TYR A 370 7.33 -27.77 -0.96
CA TYR A 370 6.44 -27.21 0.04
C TYR A 370 5.41 -28.26 0.47
N SER A 371 4.58 -27.92 1.45
CA SER A 371 3.45 -28.75 1.88
C SER A 371 2.28 -27.90 2.33
N PHE A 372 1.06 -28.36 2.06
CA PHE A 372 -0.18 -27.79 2.57
C PHE A 372 -1.10 -28.91 3.07
N THR A 373 -2.04 -28.58 3.95
CA THR A 373 -3.12 -29.48 4.35
C THR A 373 -4.41 -28.99 3.70
N ASN A 374 -5.10 -29.86 2.94
CA ASN A 374 -6.39 -29.47 2.36
C ASN A 374 -7.44 -29.25 3.47
N ARG A 375 -8.39 -28.34 3.24
CA ARG A 375 -9.39 -27.93 4.24
C ARG A 375 -10.24 -29.10 4.75
N PRO A 376 -10.69 -29.06 6.02
CA PRO A 376 -11.70 -29.97 6.53
C PRO A 376 -13.03 -29.83 5.78
N ALA A 377 -13.65 -30.97 5.46
CA ALA A 377 -14.95 -31.03 4.82
C ALA A 377 -16.10 -31.28 5.81
N ASN A 378 -15.76 -31.75 7.01
CA ASN A 378 -16.71 -32.03 8.08
C ASN A 378 -16.65 -30.94 9.16
N LYS A 379 -17.82 -30.57 9.66
CA LYS A 379 -18.00 -29.66 10.79
C LYS A 379 -17.48 -30.21 12.12
N ASP A 380 -17.39 -31.53 12.24
CA ASP A 380 -16.85 -32.21 13.43
C ASP A 380 -15.35 -31.90 13.62
N GLU A 381 -14.67 -31.42 12.58
CA GLU A 381 -13.25 -31.07 12.58
C GLU A 381 -13.06 -29.60 12.94
N SER A 382 -12.30 -29.31 14.00
CA SER A 382 -12.00 -27.94 14.40
C SER A 382 -11.01 -27.26 13.43
N VAL A 383 -11.21 -25.96 13.19
CA VAL A 383 -10.37 -25.14 12.31
C VAL A 383 -9.64 -24.06 13.11
N TYR A 384 -8.48 -23.64 12.60
CA TYR A 384 -7.67 -22.56 13.20
C TYR A 384 -7.20 -21.60 12.10
N LEU A 385 -7.74 -20.39 12.09
CA LEU A 385 -7.50 -19.39 11.05
C LEU A 385 -6.64 -18.25 11.59
N ILE A 386 -5.99 -17.51 10.70
CA ILE A 386 -5.37 -16.21 10.98
C ILE A 386 -6.12 -15.15 10.20
N ALA A 387 -6.37 -13.97 10.79
CA ALA A 387 -7.01 -12.85 10.10
C ALA A 387 -6.31 -11.51 10.40
N TYR A 388 -6.25 -10.64 9.39
CA TYR A 388 -5.79 -9.25 9.50
C TYR A 388 -6.11 -8.45 8.22
N GLY A 389 -6.03 -7.12 8.25
CA GLY A 389 -6.00 -6.25 7.06
C GLY A 389 -4.82 -5.29 7.10
N ASP A 390 -4.58 -4.53 6.03
CA ASP A 390 -3.67 -3.36 6.05
C ASP A 390 -2.20 -3.71 6.39
N LEU A 391 -1.70 -4.83 5.86
CA LEU A 391 -0.36 -5.33 6.16
C LEU A 391 0.74 -4.51 5.45
N GLY A 392 0.65 -4.39 4.13
CA GLY A 392 1.73 -3.81 3.33
C GLY A 392 3.04 -4.61 3.34
N LEU A 393 4.14 -3.91 3.07
CA LEU A 393 5.46 -4.47 2.82
C LEU A 393 6.50 -3.93 3.81
N SER A 394 7.28 -4.78 4.47
CA SER A 394 8.47 -4.37 5.20
C SER A 394 9.61 -3.98 4.24
N PRO A 395 10.37 -2.90 4.51
CA PRO A 395 10.29 -1.99 5.65
C PRO A 395 9.40 -0.76 5.37
N VAL A 396 8.60 -0.78 4.29
CA VAL A 396 7.68 0.30 3.91
C VAL A 396 6.68 0.60 5.04
N GLN A 397 6.12 -0.48 5.58
CA GLN A 397 5.23 -0.55 6.71
C GLN A 397 6.00 -1.08 7.92
N LEU A 398 5.94 -0.37 9.06
CA LEU A 398 6.74 -0.68 10.23
C LEU A 398 6.31 -1.99 10.91
N GLY A 399 5.00 -2.20 11.11
CA GLY A 399 4.48 -3.43 11.72
C GLY A 399 4.60 -4.66 10.82
N ALA A 400 4.59 -4.48 9.49
CA ALA A 400 4.59 -5.58 8.51
C ALA A 400 5.69 -6.62 8.77
N LYS A 401 6.89 -6.15 9.16
CA LYS A 401 8.03 -7.02 9.47
C LYS A 401 7.75 -7.92 10.69
N SER A 402 7.18 -7.34 11.73
CA SER A 402 6.96 -8.01 13.01
C SER A 402 5.80 -8.99 12.88
N THR A 403 4.66 -8.54 12.35
CA THR A 403 3.49 -9.38 11.98
C THR A 403 3.88 -10.57 11.10
N ILE A 404 4.63 -10.38 10.01
CA ILE A 404 5.06 -11.50 9.13
C ILE A 404 5.89 -12.54 9.89
N ASN A 405 6.79 -12.12 10.78
CA ASN A 405 7.60 -13.05 11.58
C ASN A 405 6.72 -13.85 12.56
N ARG A 406 5.76 -13.20 13.23
CA ARG A 406 4.82 -13.86 14.16
C ARG A 406 3.92 -14.84 13.42
N VAL A 407 3.28 -14.42 12.33
CA VAL A 407 2.39 -15.25 11.52
C VAL A 407 3.14 -16.43 10.89
N THR A 408 4.36 -16.23 10.39
CA THR A 408 5.21 -17.32 9.89
C THR A 408 5.50 -18.33 11.02
N SER A 409 5.90 -17.86 12.21
CA SER A 409 6.14 -18.73 13.37
C SER A 409 4.90 -19.53 13.77
N ARG A 410 3.73 -18.88 13.83
CA ARG A 410 2.43 -19.50 14.16
C ARG A 410 2.08 -20.61 13.16
N ILE A 411 2.22 -20.36 11.86
CA ILE A 411 1.98 -21.35 10.79
C ILE A 411 2.97 -22.52 10.84
N THR A 412 4.23 -22.29 11.22
CA THR A 412 5.21 -23.39 11.37
C THR A 412 5.04 -24.23 12.63
N SER A 413 4.29 -23.75 13.63
CA SER A 413 4.10 -24.41 14.93
C SER A 413 2.69 -24.96 15.16
N THR A 414 1.69 -24.47 14.42
CA THR A 414 0.27 -24.79 14.58
C THR A 414 -0.35 -25.13 13.22
N ASN A 415 -1.31 -26.07 13.17
CA ASN A 415 -2.01 -26.45 11.94
C ASN A 415 -3.03 -25.38 11.51
N VAL A 416 -2.54 -24.23 11.04
CA VAL A 416 -3.36 -23.14 10.49
C VAL A 416 -4.05 -23.61 9.21
N THR A 417 -5.37 -23.47 9.14
CA THR A 417 -6.20 -23.98 8.05
C THR A 417 -6.21 -23.05 6.84
N CYS A 418 -6.36 -21.74 7.07
CA CYS A 418 -6.12 -20.67 6.08
C CYS A 418 -5.83 -19.34 6.78
N LEU A 419 -5.48 -18.33 5.97
CA LEU A 419 -5.30 -16.94 6.38
C LEU A 419 -6.27 -16.04 5.61
N LEU A 420 -6.87 -15.08 6.30
CA LEU A 420 -7.80 -14.08 5.78
C LEU A 420 -7.13 -12.69 5.77
N HIS A 421 -6.87 -12.10 4.59
CA HIS A 421 -6.34 -10.75 4.44
C HIS A 421 -7.45 -9.80 3.98
N ILE A 422 -7.90 -8.88 4.85
CA ILE A 422 -9.08 -8.02 4.64
C ILE A 422 -8.75 -6.70 3.91
N GLY A 423 -8.15 -6.81 2.71
CA GLY A 423 -7.84 -5.66 1.85
C GLY A 423 -6.62 -4.84 2.27
N ASP A 424 -6.26 -3.89 1.39
CA ASP A 424 -5.07 -3.04 1.45
C ASP A 424 -3.78 -3.87 1.60
N ILE A 425 -3.57 -4.67 0.56
CA ILE A 425 -2.65 -5.80 0.53
C ILE A 425 -1.19 -5.34 0.57
N SER A 426 -0.78 -4.52 -0.41
CA SER A 426 0.64 -4.20 -0.64
C SER A 426 0.98 -2.71 -0.58
N TYR A 427 -0.04 -1.83 -0.65
CA TYR A 427 0.11 -0.39 -0.90
C TYR A 427 1.02 -0.06 -2.10
N ALA A 428 1.07 -0.91 -3.12
CA ALA A 428 1.86 -0.68 -4.32
C ALA A 428 1.48 0.61 -5.06
N ARG A 429 0.17 0.94 -5.11
CA ARG A 429 -0.37 2.23 -5.57
C ARG A 429 0.21 2.70 -6.93
N GLY A 430 0.36 1.77 -7.88
CA GLY A 430 0.89 1.97 -9.22
C GLY A 430 2.40 1.75 -9.38
N ILE A 431 3.09 1.27 -8.33
CA ILE A 431 4.53 0.92 -8.36
C ILE A 431 4.67 -0.60 -8.42
N GLY A 432 4.79 -1.13 -9.63
CA GLY A 432 4.64 -2.57 -9.90
C GLY A 432 5.62 -3.48 -9.15
N ALA A 433 6.77 -2.95 -8.71
CA ALA A 433 7.77 -3.72 -7.98
C ALA A 433 7.47 -3.87 -6.48
N LEU A 434 6.60 -3.03 -5.89
CA LEU A 434 6.15 -3.23 -4.50
C LEU A 434 5.28 -4.50 -4.39
N TRP A 435 4.54 -4.85 -5.44
CA TRP A 435 3.87 -6.16 -5.53
C TRP A 435 4.86 -7.34 -5.48
N ASP A 436 6.00 -7.23 -6.15
CA ASP A 436 7.01 -8.31 -6.15
C ASP A 436 7.72 -8.43 -4.79
N GLY A 437 8.01 -7.30 -4.14
CA GLY A 437 8.47 -7.29 -2.75
C GLY A 437 7.46 -7.92 -1.79
N PHE A 438 6.19 -7.54 -1.91
CA PHE A 438 5.10 -8.09 -1.10
C PHE A 438 4.92 -9.61 -1.30
N MET A 439 4.86 -10.06 -2.55
CA MET A 439 4.72 -11.50 -2.85
C MET A 439 5.93 -12.31 -2.40
N THR A 440 7.13 -11.72 -2.44
CA THR A 440 8.36 -12.33 -1.87
C THR A 440 8.28 -12.42 -0.34
N GLN A 441 7.78 -11.38 0.33
CA GLN A 441 7.55 -11.34 1.77
C GLN A 441 6.56 -12.42 2.24
N ILE A 442 5.40 -12.56 1.58
CA ILE A 442 4.35 -13.49 2.03
C ILE A 442 4.60 -14.95 1.62
N GLN A 443 5.56 -15.26 0.74
CA GLN A 443 5.80 -16.64 0.26
C GLN A 443 6.16 -17.63 1.40
N SER A 444 6.74 -17.16 2.52
CA SER A 444 6.96 -18.01 3.71
C SER A 444 5.66 -18.58 4.29
N ILE A 445 4.57 -17.83 4.16
CA ILE A 445 3.24 -18.10 4.68
C ILE A 445 2.37 -18.74 3.59
N ALA A 446 2.19 -18.05 2.47
CA ALA A 446 1.19 -18.36 1.46
C ALA A 446 1.51 -19.64 0.66
N ALA A 447 2.77 -20.09 0.61
CA ALA A 447 3.14 -21.38 0.03
C ALA A 447 2.78 -22.59 0.94
N ARG A 448 2.31 -22.35 2.17
CA ARG A 448 1.99 -23.40 3.18
C ARG A 448 0.52 -23.44 3.55
N VAL A 449 -0.14 -22.29 3.58
CA VAL A 449 -1.58 -22.16 3.87
C VAL A 449 -2.29 -21.36 2.77
N PRO A 450 -3.54 -21.70 2.42
CA PRO A 450 -4.39 -20.87 1.57
C PRO A 450 -4.48 -19.43 2.10
N TYR A 451 -4.14 -18.47 1.24
CA TYR A 451 -4.05 -17.05 1.55
C TYR A 451 -5.21 -16.33 0.86
N MET A 452 -6.34 -16.24 1.56
CA MET A 452 -7.59 -15.71 1.03
C MET A 452 -7.61 -14.19 1.21
N VAL A 453 -7.92 -13.46 0.14
CA VAL A 453 -7.80 -12.00 0.09
C VAL A 453 -9.15 -11.33 -0.20
N GLY A 454 -9.41 -10.20 0.45
CA GLY A 454 -10.45 -9.23 0.10
C GLY A 454 -9.84 -8.01 -0.59
N ILE A 455 -10.65 -7.25 -1.33
CA ILE A 455 -10.23 -6.05 -2.06
C ILE A 455 -10.32 -4.79 -1.17
N GLY A 456 -9.25 -3.98 -1.13
CA GLY A 456 -9.22 -2.66 -0.47
C GLY A 456 -9.16 -1.48 -1.43
N ASN A 457 -9.20 -0.24 -0.90
CA ASN A 457 -9.14 0.97 -1.74
C ASN A 457 -7.76 1.17 -2.37
N HIS A 458 -6.67 0.72 -1.73
CA HIS A 458 -5.34 0.79 -2.33
C HIS A 458 -5.06 -0.25 -3.42
N GLU A 459 -5.95 -1.21 -3.62
CA GLU A 459 -5.97 -2.02 -4.83
C GLU A 459 -6.94 -1.46 -5.88
N TYR A 460 -8.12 -0.95 -5.51
CA TYR A 460 -9.20 -0.66 -6.46
C TYR A 460 -9.40 0.82 -6.85
N ASP A 461 -9.33 1.77 -5.94
CA ASP A 461 -9.92 3.11 -6.13
C ASP A 461 -9.25 3.90 -7.28
N HIS A 462 -10.05 4.33 -8.26
CA HIS A 462 -9.59 5.02 -9.48
C HIS A 462 -10.62 6.03 -10.01
N LEU A 463 -10.16 7.05 -10.76
CA LEU A 463 -11.01 8.15 -11.24
C LEU A 463 -11.51 7.96 -12.69
N THR A 464 -10.65 7.41 -13.54
CA THR A 464 -10.83 7.21 -14.98
C THR A 464 -10.24 5.86 -15.41
N GLY A 465 -10.63 5.36 -16.60
CA GLY A 465 -10.14 4.09 -17.15
C GLY A 465 -10.99 2.85 -16.81
N GLY A 466 -12.16 3.02 -16.21
CA GLY A 466 -13.08 1.93 -15.84
C GLY A 466 -13.61 1.07 -17.01
N ASP A 467 -13.31 1.41 -18.26
CA ASP A 467 -13.43 0.51 -19.42
C ASP A 467 -12.48 -0.70 -19.36
N LYS A 468 -11.48 -0.66 -18.47
CA LYS A 468 -10.52 -1.73 -18.19
C LYS A 468 -10.72 -2.39 -16.83
N ASP A 469 -11.66 -1.92 -16.02
CA ASP A 469 -11.92 -2.43 -14.69
C ASP A 469 -12.33 -3.91 -14.77
N PRO A 470 -11.54 -4.85 -14.21
CA PRO A 470 -11.80 -6.27 -14.31
C PRO A 470 -13.03 -6.74 -13.53
N SER A 471 -13.62 -5.90 -12.67
CA SER A 471 -14.90 -6.18 -12.00
C SER A 471 -16.13 -6.02 -12.89
N GLY A 472 -16.01 -5.26 -13.98
CA GLY A 472 -17.13 -4.80 -14.80
C GLY A 472 -17.98 -3.68 -14.18
N ALA A 473 -17.50 -2.99 -13.13
CA ALA A 473 -18.24 -1.91 -12.49
C ALA A 473 -18.54 -0.76 -13.47
N SER A 474 -19.78 -0.26 -13.43
CA SER A 474 -20.25 0.73 -14.40
C SER A 474 -19.79 2.15 -14.09
N GLY A 475 -19.05 2.76 -15.02
CA GLY A 475 -18.68 4.17 -14.99
C GLY A 475 -17.19 4.38 -15.21
N PRO A 476 -16.72 5.63 -15.38
CA PRO A 476 -15.32 5.89 -15.70
C PRO A 476 -14.36 5.51 -14.57
N GLY A 477 -14.82 5.38 -13.33
CA GLY A 477 -14.02 4.97 -12.17
C GLY A 477 -14.75 3.98 -11.25
N GLY A 478 -15.57 3.09 -11.81
CA GLY A 478 -16.38 2.15 -11.03
C GLY A 478 -17.41 2.79 -10.09
N PHE A 479 -17.64 2.16 -8.93
CA PHE A 479 -18.67 2.58 -7.96
C PHE A 479 -18.24 3.80 -7.15
N ARG A 480 -18.65 5.00 -7.59
CA ARG A 480 -18.25 6.27 -6.95
C ARG A 480 -19.44 7.19 -6.64
N PRO A 481 -20.27 6.85 -5.64
CA PRO A 481 -21.36 7.69 -5.19
C PRO A 481 -20.84 9.01 -4.57
N ARG A 482 -21.56 10.12 -4.77
CA ARG A 482 -21.16 11.47 -4.32
C ARG A 482 -21.01 11.64 -2.80
N TRP A 483 -21.46 10.68 -2.00
CA TRP A 483 -21.32 10.67 -0.55
C TRP A 483 -20.08 9.91 -0.08
N GLY A 484 -19.52 9.01 -0.88
CA GLY A 484 -18.32 8.24 -0.51
C GLY A 484 -17.04 9.00 -0.83
N ASN A 485 -15.95 8.63 -0.15
CA ASN A 485 -14.61 9.20 -0.34
C ASN A 485 -13.77 8.49 -1.42
N TYR A 486 -14.38 7.57 -2.19
CA TYR A 486 -13.74 6.79 -3.26
C TYR A 486 -12.81 7.61 -4.15
N GLY A 487 -11.51 7.36 -4.01
CA GLY A 487 -10.44 8.28 -4.37
C GLY A 487 -9.71 7.92 -5.66
N SER A 488 -8.38 7.97 -5.58
CA SER A 488 -7.45 7.51 -6.62
C SER A 488 -6.36 6.65 -5.97
N ASP A 489 -6.79 5.91 -4.96
CA ASP A 489 -5.94 5.41 -3.88
C ASP A 489 -5.08 4.24 -4.36
N SER A 490 -5.54 3.52 -5.39
CA SER A 490 -4.77 2.51 -6.12
C SER A 490 -3.65 3.07 -7.00
N GLY A 491 -3.52 4.39 -7.14
CA GLY A 491 -2.60 5.01 -8.09
C GLY A 491 -2.88 4.67 -9.56
N GLY A 492 -4.07 4.12 -9.83
CA GLY A 492 -4.57 3.74 -11.16
C GLY A 492 -4.51 2.26 -11.49
N GLU A 493 -4.19 1.38 -10.52
CA GLU A 493 -4.13 -0.08 -10.71
C GLU A 493 -5.50 -0.75 -10.95
N CYS A 494 -6.58 -0.19 -10.39
CA CYS A 494 -7.96 -0.71 -10.53
C CYS A 494 -8.08 -2.24 -10.40
N ALA A 495 -7.46 -2.79 -9.35
CA ALA A 495 -7.36 -4.20 -9.01
C ALA A 495 -6.67 -5.12 -10.04
N VAL A 496 -6.17 -4.61 -11.18
CA VAL A 496 -5.56 -5.42 -12.24
C VAL A 496 -4.38 -6.27 -11.73
N PRO A 497 -3.42 -5.77 -10.93
CA PRO A 497 -2.38 -6.63 -10.34
C PRO A 497 -2.93 -7.71 -9.42
N MET A 498 -3.96 -7.40 -8.63
CA MET A 498 -4.53 -8.30 -7.64
C MET A 498 -5.27 -9.48 -8.30
N VAL A 499 -6.18 -9.21 -9.25
CA VAL A 499 -6.95 -10.26 -9.98
C VAL A 499 -6.11 -11.12 -10.92
N ARG A 500 -4.85 -10.72 -11.17
CA ARG A 500 -3.88 -11.49 -11.97
C ARG A 500 -2.96 -12.33 -11.10
N ARG A 501 -2.71 -11.89 -9.85
CA ARG A 501 -1.84 -12.58 -8.88
C ARG A 501 -2.61 -13.61 -8.06
N PHE A 502 -3.74 -13.22 -7.45
CA PHE A 502 -4.50 -14.04 -6.50
C PHE A 502 -5.72 -14.71 -7.14
N HIS A 503 -6.24 -15.75 -6.46
CA HIS A 503 -7.42 -16.49 -6.85
C HIS A 503 -8.42 -16.65 -5.70
N SER A 504 -9.69 -16.85 -6.05
CA SER A 504 -10.80 -17.17 -5.15
C SER A 504 -11.73 -18.19 -5.84
N PRO A 505 -12.64 -18.81 -5.08
CA PRO A 505 -13.82 -19.47 -5.63
C PRO A 505 -14.58 -18.58 -6.62
N SER A 506 -15.03 -19.15 -7.73
CA SER A 506 -15.75 -18.46 -8.80
C SER A 506 -17.27 -18.34 -8.54
N ASN A 507 -17.70 -18.41 -7.28
CA ASN A 507 -19.12 -18.44 -6.91
C ASN A 507 -19.79 -17.06 -6.78
N GLY A 508 -19.01 -15.97 -6.85
CA GLY A 508 -19.48 -14.58 -6.90
C GLY A 508 -18.87 -13.81 -8.08
N ASN A 509 -18.16 -12.72 -7.81
CA ASN A 509 -17.40 -11.96 -8.80
C ASN A 509 -15.91 -11.94 -8.46
N SER A 510 -15.23 -13.06 -8.73
CA SER A 510 -13.77 -13.21 -8.53
C SER A 510 -13.32 -12.74 -7.13
N LEU A 511 -12.25 -11.95 -7.01
CA LEU A 511 -11.74 -11.42 -5.74
C LEU A 511 -12.60 -10.30 -5.14
N PHE A 512 -13.60 -9.78 -5.85
CA PHE A 512 -14.42 -8.66 -5.40
C PHE A 512 -15.48 -9.08 -4.38
N TRP A 513 -16.13 -10.22 -4.62
CA TRP A 513 -16.97 -10.89 -3.63
C TRP A 513 -17.10 -12.38 -3.95
N TYR A 514 -16.95 -13.23 -2.94
CA TYR A 514 -16.96 -14.69 -3.04
C TYR A 514 -17.14 -15.30 -1.65
N SER A 515 -17.54 -16.57 -1.57
CA SER A 515 -17.72 -17.27 -0.29
C SER A 515 -17.07 -18.65 -0.30
N PHE A 516 -16.78 -19.21 0.88
CA PHE A 516 -16.27 -20.57 1.01
C PHE A 516 -16.51 -21.20 2.39
N ASP A 517 -16.66 -22.52 2.40
CA ASP A 517 -16.71 -23.32 3.62
C ASP A 517 -15.30 -23.76 4.05
N VAL A 518 -15.08 -23.82 5.37
CA VAL A 518 -13.90 -24.42 6.02
C VAL A 518 -14.33 -25.06 7.35
N GLY A 519 -14.45 -26.38 7.37
CA GLY A 519 -14.98 -27.13 8.52
C GLY A 519 -16.37 -26.63 8.96
N PRO A 520 -16.53 -26.10 10.19
CA PRO A 520 -17.80 -25.59 10.72
C PRO A 520 -18.09 -24.11 10.38
N ILE A 521 -17.22 -23.44 9.62
CA ILE A 521 -17.36 -22.01 9.28
C ILE A 521 -17.70 -21.86 7.79
N HIS A 522 -18.67 -21.01 7.49
CA HIS A 522 -18.88 -20.43 6.18
C HIS A 522 -18.44 -18.96 6.19
N ILE A 523 -17.59 -18.58 5.23
CA ILE A 523 -16.92 -17.28 5.16
C ILE A 523 -17.33 -16.55 3.88
N ILE A 524 -17.72 -15.29 4.00
CA ILE A 524 -18.08 -14.41 2.87
C ILE A 524 -17.10 -13.24 2.80
N TYR A 525 -16.47 -13.02 1.66
CA TYR A 525 -15.81 -11.76 1.32
C TYR A 525 -16.73 -10.88 0.48
N TYR A 526 -16.76 -9.58 0.78
CA TYR A 526 -17.44 -8.57 -0.03
C TYR A 526 -16.64 -7.26 -0.13
N SER A 527 -16.85 -6.53 -1.22
CA SER A 527 -16.15 -5.28 -1.53
C SER A 527 -16.95 -4.06 -1.08
N THR A 528 -16.29 -3.23 -0.27
CA THR A 528 -16.72 -1.87 0.07
C THR A 528 -16.48 -0.85 -1.04
N GLU A 529 -15.68 -1.23 -2.06
CA GLU A 529 -15.33 -0.40 -3.21
C GLU A 529 -16.26 -0.62 -4.42
N HIS A 530 -17.22 -1.54 -4.27
CA HIS A 530 -18.27 -1.84 -5.26
C HIS A 530 -19.65 -1.54 -4.68
N ASP A 531 -20.67 -1.48 -5.54
CA ASP A 531 -22.01 -1.12 -5.11
C ASP A 531 -22.59 -2.19 -4.16
N PHE A 532 -22.67 -1.88 -2.87
CA PHE A 532 -23.24 -2.75 -1.83
C PHE A 532 -24.69 -2.36 -1.46
N ARG A 533 -25.29 -1.40 -2.17
CA ARG A 533 -26.65 -0.95 -1.89
C ARG A 533 -27.68 -2.00 -2.28
N ARG A 534 -28.86 -1.97 -1.65
CA ARG A 534 -30.00 -2.84 -2.02
C ARG A 534 -30.22 -2.86 -3.53
N GLN A 535 -30.44 -4.06 -4.08
CA GLN A 535 -30.63 -4.37 -5.50
C GLN A 535 -29.37 -4.42 -6.39
N SER A 536 -28.19 -4.00 -5.90
CA SER A 536 -26.94 -4.25 -6.63
C SER A 536 -26.68 -5.75 -6.81
N ASP A 537 -25.82 -6.12 -7.77
CA ASP A 537 -25.46 -7.52 -8.00
C ASP A 537 -24.80 -8.13 -6.76
N GLN A 538 -23.85 -7.41 -6.14
CA GLN A 538 -23.23 -7.79 -4.88
C GLN A 538 -24.25 -7.97 -3.75
N TYR A 539 -25.19 -7.04 -3.55
CA TYR A 539 -26.19 -7.16 -2.48
C TYR A 539 -27.10 -8.38 -2.69
N ARG A 540 -27.54 -8.61 -3.93
CA ARG A 540 -28.36 -9.80 -4.27
C ARG A 540 -27.59 -11.09 -4.06
N TRP A 541 -26.33 -11.12 -4.49
CA TRP A 541 -25.44 -12.26 -4.28
C TRP A 541 -25.23 -12.55 -2.79
N ILE A 542 -24.89 -11.56 -1.96
CA ILE A 542 -24.75 -11.74 -0.50
C ILE A 542 -26.03 -12.30 0.13
N GLU A 543 -27.21 -11.78 -0.25
CA GLU A 543 -28.48 -12.31 0.30
C GLU A 543 -28.79 -13.74 -0.20
N GLU A 544 -28.44 -14.08 -1.44
CA GLU A 544 -28.63 -15.43 -2.00
C GLU A 544 -27.68 -16.45 -1.35
N ASP A 545 -26.42 -16.08 -1.17
CA ASP A 545 -25.37 -16.87 -0.52
C ASP A 545 -25.72 -17.14 0.96
N LEU A 546 -25.98 -16.09 1.76
CA LEU A 546 -26.43 -16.21 3.16
C LEU A 546 -27.71 -17.05 3.32
N ARG A 547 -28.63 -17.00 2.35
CA ARG A 547 -29.86 -17.81 2.35
C ARG A 547 -29.58 -19.29 2.04
N SER A 548 -28.48 -19.59 1.34
CA SER A 548 -28.11 -20.95 0.94
C SER A 548 -27.41 -21.74 2.05
N VAL A 549 -26.90 -21.07 3.08
CA VAL A 549 -26.08 -21.70 4.13
C VAL A 549 -26.88 -22.67 4.99
N ASP A 550 -26.50 -23.95 4.92
CA ASP A 550 -26.97 -24.98 5.84
C ASP A 550 -26.25 -24.86 7.18
N ARG A 551 -26.85 -24.12 8.13
CA ARG A 551 -26.32 -23.95 9.50
C ARG A 551 -26.19 -25.27 10.28
N SER A 552 -26.77 -26.38 9.81
CA SER A 552 -26.51 -27.71 10.40
C SER A 552 -25.15 -28.28 10.01
N ARG A 553 -24.56 -27.77 8.92
CA ARG A 553 -23.21 -28.04 8.42
C ARG A 553 -22.22 -26.94 8.84
N THR A 554 -22.49 -25.69 8.50
CA THR A 554 -21.64 -24.54 8.85
C THR A 554 -22.35 -23.65 9.86
N PRO A 555 -22.33 -24.00 11.17
CA PRO A 555 -23.01 -23.21 12.20
C PRO A 555 -22.48 -21.78 12.29
N TRP A 556 -21.19 -21.54 12.00
CA TRP A 556 -20.58 -20.20 12.06
C TRP A 556 -20.63 -19.47 10.73
N LEU A 557 -21.09 -18.22 10.77
CA LEU A 557 -21.06 -17.26 9.68
C LEU A 557 -20.08 -16.13 10.02
N ILE A 558 -19.03 -15.99 9.21
CA ILE A 558 -18.11 -14.86 9.26
C ILE A 558 -18.20 -14.11 7.94
N VAL A 559 -18.36 -12.79 7.99
CA VAL A 559 -18.29 -11.93 6.79
C VAL A 559 -17.10 -10.98 6.91
N GLY A 560 -16.48 -10.65 5.78
CA GLY A 560 -15.25 -9.85 5.72
C GLY A 560 -15.27 -8.81 4.60
N SER A 561 -14.90 -7.57 4.92
CA SER A 561 -14.80 -6.47 3.94
C SER A 561 -13.79 -5.41 4.36
N HIS A 562 -13.16 -4.72 3.42
CA HIS A 562 -12.10 -3.78 3.78
C HIS A 562 -12.56 -2.58 4.63
N ARG A 563 -13.42 -1.69 4.12
CA ARG A 563 -13.85 -0.51 4.90
C ARG A 563 -14.78 -0.89 6.05
N HIS A 564 -14.66 -0.14 7.14
CA HIS A 564 -15.31 -0.42 8.41
C HIS A 564 -16.79 -0.02 8.47
N MET A 565 -17.59 -0.84 9.16
CA MET A 565 -19.00 -0.52 9.45
C MET A 565 -19.14 0.26 10.77
N TYR A 566 -18.30 -0.03 11.76
CA TYR A 566 -18.29 0.63 13.07
C TYR A 566 -16.87 0.94 13.52
N THR A 567 -16.67 2.14 14.05
CA THR A 567 -15.52 2.49 14.90
C THR A 567 -15.94 3.59 15.87
N SER A 568 -15.39 3.58 17.08
CA SER A 568 -15.55 4.68 18.04
C SER A 568 -14.46 5.75 17.90
N GLU A 569 -13.48 5.58 17.01
CA GLU A 569 -12.49 6.60 16.69
C GLU A 569 -13.10 7.91 16.15
N SER A 570 -12.44 9.03 16.49
CA SER A 570 -12.90 10.38 16.16
C SER A 570 -12.59 10.78 14.72
N GLU A 571 -13.50 10.47 13.80
CA GLU A 571 -13.38 10.87 12.38
C GLU A 571 -13.83 12.33 12.12
N ASN A 572 -13.00 13.11 11.41
CA ASN A 572 -13.38 14.44 10.93
C ASN A 572 -12.76 14.76 9.55
N PRO A 573 -13.55 14.77 8.46
CA PRO A 573 -14.99 14.48 8.40
C PRO A 573 -15.31 13.02 8.69
N VAL A 574 -16.54 12.75 9.16
CA VAL A 574 -17.08 11.40 9.33
C VAL A 574 -17.11 10.68 7.98
N ASP A 575 -16.68 9.41 7.94
CA ASP A 575 -16.84 8.61 6.72
C ASP A 575 -18.32 8.23 6.55
N LEU A 576 -18.91 8.64 5.42
CA LEU A 576 -20.30 8.33 5.10
C LEU A 576 -20.48 6.91 4.53
N ILE A 577 -19.40 6.23 4.13
CA ILE A 577 -19.45 4.82 3.69
C ILE A 577 -19.93 3.94 4.84
N LYS A 578 -19.40 4.10 6.06
CA LYS A 578 -19.80 3.30 7.22
C LYS A 578 -21.30 3.40 7.51
N LEU A 579 -21.87 4.60 7.41
CA LEU A 579 -23.32 4.84 7.58
C LEU A 579 -24.16 4.15 6.49
N MET A 580 -23.62 4.02 5.27
CA MET A 580 -24.30 3.31 4.18
C MET A 580 -24.17 1.79 4.33
N LEU A 581 -23.04 1.28 4.82
CA LEU A 581 -22.86 -0.14 5.17
C LEU A 581 -23.85 -0.54 6.29
N GLN A 582 -23.95 0.28 7.35
CA GLN A 582 -24.97 0.13 8.39
C GLN A 582 -26.40 0.15 7.83
N LEU A 583 -26.72 1.08 6.92
CA LEU A 583 -28.07 1.20 6.37
C LEU A 583 -28.49 0.01 5.49
N TYR A 584 -27.58 -0.52 4.68
CA TYR A 584 -27.90 -1.54 3.69
C TYR A 584 -27.58 -2.96 4.16
N LEU A 585 -26.40 -3.22 4.72
CA LEU A 585 -25.91 -4.58 5.00
C LEU A 585 -26.16 -5.04 6.44
N GLU A 586 -26.06 -4.18 7.45
CA GLU A 586 -26.32 -4.58 8.86
C GLU A 586 -27.68 -5.29 9.05
N PRO A 587 -28.81 -4.80 8.48
CA PRO A 587 -30.10 -5.49 8.62
C PRO A 587 -30.18 -6.81 7.86
N LEU A 588 -29.34 -7.00 6.85
CA LEU A 588 -29.21 -8.26 6.11
C LEU A 588 -28.41 -9.27 6.93
N PHE A 589 -27.26 -8.86 7.48
CA PHE A 589 -26.43 -9.71 8.33
C PHE A 589 -27.16 -10.14 9.62
N TYR A 590 -27.91 -9.24 10.25
CA TYR A 590 -28.71 -9.56 11.43
C TYR A 590 -29.86 -10.53 11.11
N LYS A 591 -30.57 -10.31 9.99
CA LYS A 591 -31.63 -11.22 9.49
C LYS A 591 -31.16 -12.67 9.29
N TYR A 592 -29.89 -12.87 8.91
CA TYR A 592 -29.31 -14.20 8.67
C TYR A 592 -28.44 -14.71 9.83
N HIS A 593 -28.42 -14.01 10.97
CA HIS A 593 -27.61 -14.34 12.15
C HIS A 593 -26.14 -14.59 11.79
N VAL A 594 -25.52 -13.59 11.14
CA VAL A 594 -24.06 -13.51 11.00
C VAL A 594 -23.44 -13.36 12.39
N ASP A 595 -22.43 -14.17 12.70
CA ASP A 595 -21.84 -14.21 14.05
C ASP A 595 -20.77 -13.12 14.21
N VAL A 596 -19.89 -12.99 13.21
CA VAL A 596 -18.77 -12.03 13.22
C VAL A 596 -18.68 -11.29 11.89
N ASN A 597 -18.55 -9.96 11.95
CA ASN A 597 -18.23 -9.09 10.81
C ASN A 597 -16.82 -8.53 11.00
N LEU A 598 -15.89 -8.93 10.13
CA LEU A 598 -14.49 -8.49 10.13
C LEU A 598 -14.30 -7.36 9.11
N TYR A 599 -13.61 -6.31 9.52
CA TYR A 599 -13.20 -5.24 8.61
C TYR A 599 -11.90 -4.59 9.04
N ALA A 600 -11.37 -3.70 8.21
CA ALA A 600 -10.04 -3.13 8.34
C ALA A 600 -10.09 -1.62 7.99
N HIS A 601 -9.16 -1.08 7.18
CA HIS A 601 -9.11 0.31 6.68
C HIS A 601 -8.75 1.38 7.71
N ARG A 602 -9.23 1.26 8.95
CA ARG A 602 -8.69 1.97 10.11
C ARG A 602 -7.54 1.15 10.67
N HIS A 603 -6.38 1.77 10.85
CA HIS A 603 -5.15 1.08 11.22
C HIS A 603 -5.06 0.90 12.75
N SER A 604 -6.02 0.15 13.28
CA SER A 604 -6.20 -0.13 14.70
C SER A 604 -6.92 -1.46 14.91
N TYR A 605 -7.09 -1.85 16.17
CA TYR A 605 -7.96 -2.94 16.57
C TYR A 605 -9.14 -2.38 17.37
N GLU A 606 -10.36 -2.83 17.07
CA GLU A 606 -11.55 -2.48 17.85
C GLU A 606 -12.58 -3.62 17.79
N ARG A 607 -13.12 -4.01 18.94
CA ARG A 607 -14.14 -5.05 19.07
C ARG A 607 -15.39 -4.51 19.75
N SER A 608 -16.54 -4.79 19.16
CA SER A 608 -17.84 -4.51 19.79
C SER A 608 -18.32 -5.62 20.73
N CYS A 609 -19.34 -5.32 21.53
CA CYS A 609 -20.27 -6.34 22.02
C CYS A 609 -21.05 -6.95 20.84
N PRO A 610 -21.69 -8.14 20.99
CA PRO A 610 -22.73 -8.57 20.06
C PRO A 610 -23.78 -7.46 19.92
N MET A 611 -23.99 -6.95 18.71
CA MET A 611 -24.77 -5.71 18.53
C MET A 611 -25.61 -5.65 17.25
N PHE A 612 -26.59 -4.74 17.29
CA PHE A 612 -27.41 -4.32 16.16
C PHE A 612 -27.86 -2.86 16.35
N GLN A 613 -27.74 -2.02 15.32
CA GLN A 613 -28.15 -0.61 15.33
C GLN A 613 -27.59 0.18 16.53
N HIS A 614 -26.26 0.14 16.70
CA HIS A 614 -25.52 0.81 17.79
C HIS A 614 -25.88 0.36 19.22
N LYS A 615 -26.55 -0.80 19.40
CA LYS A 615 -26.92 -1.33 20.71
C LYS A 615 -26.41 -2.75 20.91
N CYS A 616 -25.87 -3.05 22.09
CA CYS A 616 -25.60 -4.43 22.48
C CYS A 616 -26.91 -5.22 22.60
N VAL A 617 -26.97 -6.39 21.96
CA VAL A 617 -28.10 -7.34 22.00
C VAL A 617 -27.55 -8.76 21.92
N ASP A 618 -28.08 -9.68 22.73
CA ASP A 618 -27.50 -11.02 22.92
C ASP A 618 -27.43 -11.87 21.63
N ASP A 619 -28.30 -11.61 20.64
CA ASP A 619 -28.34 -12.26 19.33
C ASP A 619 -27.72 -11.42 18.19
N GLY A 620 -26.96 -10.39 18.56
CA GLY A 620 -26.32 -9.45 17.64
C GLY A 620 -25.03 -9.97 17.00
N ILE A 621 -24.53 -9.20 16.05
CA ILE A 621 -23.29 -9.50 15.31
C ILE A 621 -22.11 -8.91 16.11
N VAL A 622 -21.03 -9.66 16.31
CA VAL A 622 -19.77 -9.07 16.81
C VAL A 622 -19.05 -8.38 15.67
N GLN A 623 -18.83 -7.08 15.80
CA GLN A 623 -18.09 -6.26 14.86
C GLN A 623 -16.62 -6.21 15.29
N VAL A 624 -15.68 -6.52 14.40
CA VAL A 624 -14.24 -6.49 14.72
C VAL A 624 -13.45 -5.79 13.62
N LEU A 625 -12.80 -4.70 13.99
CA LEU A 625 -11.80 -3.98 13.22
C LEU A 625 -10.42 -4.63 13.42
N ILE A 626 -9.74 -4.96 12.33
CA ILE A 626 -8.45 -5.68 12.31
C ILE A 626 -7.43 -5.10 11.30
N GLY A 627 -7.41 -3.78 11.10
CA GLY A 627 -6.50 -3.09 10.17
C GLY A 627 -5.10 -2.76 10.72
N MET A 628 -4.72 -3.34 11.86
CA MET A 628 -3.46 -3.05 12.58
C MET A 628 -2.25 -3.89 12.14
N ALA A 629 -2.25 -4.51 10.95
CA ALA A 629 -1.24 -5.52 10.62
C ALA A 629 0.14 -4.95 10.27
N GLY A 630 0.23 -3.74 9.71
CA GLY A 630 1.52 -3.16 9.39
C GLY A 630 1.54 -1.69 8.97
N GLN A 631 0.48 -1.16 8.37
CA GLN A 631 0.38 0.25 7.98
C GLN A 631 0.32 1.20 9.17
N ASP A 632 0.90 2.40 9.01
CA ASP A 632 1.00 3.46 10.01
C ASP A 632 -0.28 3.60 10.85
N LEU A 633 -0.18 3.22 12.13
CA LEU A 633 -1.31 3.15 13.07
C LEU A 633 -2.04 4.49 13.17
N ASP A 634 -3.37 4.42 13.26
CA ASP A 634 -4.18 5.59 13.55
C ASP A 634 -3.86 6.15 14.95
N SER A 635 -4.03 7.46 15.11
CA SER A 635 -3.74 8.19 16.36
C SER A 635 -4.90 9.08 16.81
N ASP A 636 -6.08 8.84 16.24
CA ASP A 636 -7.32 9.51 16.60
C ASP A 636 -7.82 9.05 17.98
N SER A 637 -8.63 9.90 18.63
CA SER A 637 -9.17 9.61 19.95
C SER A 637 -10.43 8.76 19.89
N TYR A 638 -10.55 7.78 20.77
CA TYR A 638 -11.78 6.99 20.91
C TYR A 638 -12.87 7.76 21.66
N SER A 639 -14.11 7.63 21.19
CA SER A 639 -15.31 8.09 21.86
C SER A 639 -15.86 7.03 22.82
N GLY A 640 -16.54 7.46 23.89
CA GLY A 640 -17.13 6.56 24.89
C GLY A 640 -18.39 5.83 24.41
N ALA A 641 -18.29 5.07 23.32
CA ALA A 641 -19.39 4.31 22.74
C ALA A 641 -19.68 3.04 23.56
N GLU A 642 -20.90 2.90 24.10
CA GLU A 642 -21.28 1.77 24.97
C GLU A 642 -21.11 0.39 24.33
N TRP A 643 -21.11 0.31 23.01
CA TRP A 643 -20.92 -0.94 22.26
C TRP A 643 -19.45 -1.32 22.07
N SER A 644 -18.50 -0.39 22.21
CA SER A 644 -17.06 -0.66 22.07
C SER A 644 -16.56 -1.37 23.34
N SER A 645 -16.20 -2.64 23.22
CA SER A 645 -15.79 -3.50 24.35
C SER A 645 -14.29 -3.46 24.59
N TYR A 646 -13.51 -3.30 23.52
CA TYR A 646 -12.06 -3.16 23.56
C TYR A 646 -11.60 -2.42 22.30
N HIS A 647 -10.59 -1.57 22.43
CA HIS A 647 -9.93 -0.91 21.30
C HIS A 647 -8.44 -0.70 21.59
N ASP A 648 -7.60 -0.71 20.56
CA ASP A 648 -6.15 -0.56 20.71
C ASP A 648 -5.45 -0.03 19.45
N GLN A 649 -4.38 0.73 19.65
CA GLN A 649 -3.53 1.32 18.61
C GLN A 649 -2.12 0.72 18.71
N GLN A 650 -2.03 -0.59 18.48
CA GLN A 650 -0.77 -1.35 18.42
C GLN A 650 -0.78 -2.29 17.21
N PHE A 651 0.40 -2.55 16.64
CA PHE A 651 0.52 -3.52 15.56
C PHE A 651 0.26 -4.94 16.06
N GLY A 652 -0.39 -5.76 15.23
CA GLY A 652 -0.74 -7.11 15.62
C GLY A 652 -1.50 -7.90 14.57
N TYR A 653 -2.00 -9.06 14.99
CA TYR A 653 -2.75 -9.98 14.15
C TYR A 653 -3.77 -10.76 14.99
N THR A 654 -4.78 -11.35 14.35
CA THR A 654 -5.79 -12.14 15.06
C THR A 654 -5.81 -13.60 14.61
N THR A 655 -6.34 -14.45 15.48
CA THR A 655 -6.54 -15.88 15.20
C THR A 655 -7.94 -16.32 15.59
N ILE A 656 -8.53 -17.22 14.81
CA ILE A 656 -9.89 -17.71 15.01
C ILE A 656 -9.86 -19.22 15.13
N PHE A 657 -10.17 -19.76 16.31
CA PHE A 657 -10.40 -21.19 16.50
C PHE A 657 -11.91 -21.48 16.48
N ALA A 658 -12.37 -22.51 15.78
CA ALA A 658 -13.78 -22.91 15.87
C ALA A 658 -13.98 -24.43 15.76
N ASN A 659 -14.97 -24.92 16.50
CA ASN A 659 -15.64 -26.21 16.29
C ASN A 659 -17.15 -25.96 16.08
N GLN A 660 -18.04 -26.96 16.21
CA GLN A 660 -19.48 -26.75 15.99
C GLN A 660 -20.17 -25.80 16.97
N THR A 661 -19.76 -25.77 18.24
CA THR A 661 -20.48 -25.14 19.34
C THR A 661 -19.67 -24.09 20.09
N TYR A 662 -18.43 -23.85 19.65
CA TYR A 662 -17.49 -22.93 20.24
C TYR A 662 -16.67 -22.24 19.16
N LEU A 663 -16.54 -20.92 19.23
CA LEU A 663 -15.61 -20.09 18.48
C LEU A 663 -14.84 -19.23 19.46
N ASP A 664 -13.52 -19.24 19.35
CA ASP A 664 -12.59 -18.34 20.06
C ASP A 664 -11.95 -17.41 19.05
N PHE A 665 -11.88 -16.13 19.39
CA PHE A 665 -11.19 -15.11 18.63
C PHE A 665 -10.20 -14.39 19.54
N THR A 666 -8.93 -14.39 19.16
CA THR A 666 -7.84 -13.82 19.95
C THR A 666 -7.05 -12.80 19.12
N TYR A 667 -6.77 -11.63 19.69
CA TYR A 667 -5.89 -10.58 19.15
C TYR A 667 -4.54 -10.58 19.89
N TYR A 668 -3.45 -10.58 19.12
CA TYR A 668 -2.08 -10.57 19.62
C TYR A 668 -1.33 -9.31 19.21
N HIS A 669 -0.55 -8.73 20.13
CA HIS A 669 0.47 -7.74 19.78
C HIS A 669 1.62 -8.39 19.03
N ASP A 670 2.07 -7.80 17.92
CA ASP A 670 3.20 -8.36 17.17
C ASP A 670 4.53 -8.25 17.95
N SER A 671 4.61 -7.27 18.85
CA SER A 671 5.87 -6.86 19.49
C SER A 671 6.40 -7.93 20.43
N ASP A 672 5.53 -8.59 21.20
CA ASP A 672 5.87 -9.64 22.15
C ASP A 672 5.09 -10.96 21.98
N ASP A 673 4.06 -11.01 21.11
CA ASP A 673 3.13 -12.14 20.91
C ASP A 673 2.22 -12.41 22.13
N SER A 674 2.01 -11.39 22.97
CA SER A 674 1.04 -11.44 24.07
C SER A 674 -0.40 -11.29 23.56
N ILE A 675 -1.35 -11.88 24.31
CA ILE A 675 -2.79 -11.71 24.07
C ILE A 675 -3.20 -10.34 24.59
N ALA A 676 -3.68 -9.48 23.70
CA ALA A 676 -4.15 -8.14 24.02
C ALA A 676 -5.67 -8.11 24.27
N ASP A 677 -6.44 -8.90 23.51
CA ASP A 677 -7.88 -9.09 23.66
C ASP A 677 -8.31 -10.49 23.20
N GLN A 678 -9.40 -11.00 23.77
CA GLN A 678 -9.93 -12.33 23.48
C GLN A 678 -11.44 -12.38 23.75
N PHE A 679 -12.20 -13.09 22.92
CA PHE A 679 -13.62 -13.38 23.17
C PHE A 679 -14.06 -14.75 22.65
N GLU A 680 -15.10 -15.29 23.27
CA GLU A 680 -15.68 -16.59 22.97
C GLU A 680 -17.15 -16.44 22.54
N LEU A 681 -17.60 -17.28 21.60
CA LEU A 681 -19.01 -17.45 21.22
C LEU A 681 -19.43 -18.92 21.35
N HIS A 682 -20.68 -19.16 21.77
CA HIS A 682 -21.21 -20.50 22.02
C HIS A 682 -22.56 -20.73 21.30
N LYS A 683 -22.84 -22.00 20.95
CA LYS A 683 -24.09 -22.45 20.30
C LYS A 683 -24.59 -23.78 20.86
#